data_AF-A0A6H5G3R5-F1
#
_entry.id   AF-A0A6H5G3R5-F1
#
_cell.length_a   1.000
_cell.length_b   1.000
_cell.length_c   1.000
_cell.angle_alpha   90.00
_cell.angle_beta   90.00
_cell.angle_gamma   90.00
#
_symmetry.space_group_name_H-M   'P 1'
#
loop_
_entity.id
_entity.type
_entity.pdbx_description
1 polymer ?
#
loop_
_entity_poly.entity_id
_entity_poly.type
_entity_poly.pdbx_seq_one_letter_code
_entity_poly.pdbx_strand_id
1 'polypeptide(L)'
;MLMSKILQNIANHVEFSKEQHMIPFNDFLRSHFEIARRFFIQIASDCETEDQGSHSMSFISDSNVLALHRLLWNHQERIGDYLSSSRDHKAVGRRPFDKMATLLAYLGPPEHKPVDSQYPSFSLLFSSYPRWGSIEMSGNNFEEIMVKHNMHEKEEFKSIKSLNIFYQAGTSKAGYPVFYYIARRYKIGETNGDLLIYHVILTLKPFCHTPFEIVIDFTHTCSDNRFRTDFLQKWFHVLPDMAYSNCHAAYIYNCNSWVREYTKYHDRILASIKGNRKLIFIESPNRISDFIDLDQQKLPGATLSLDEDLKVFNNALKLSHKDTKVAMKVGPSAIQITSTEKTKVLSHSVLLNDVYYASEIEEVCLVDDNQFTLTIANESGPLSFIHNDCDSIVQAIIHIRNRWELSQPDSVSVHQKIRPKDVPGTLLNMALLNLGSSDPSLRTAAYNQLCALTATFDLKIEGQLLETSGLCIPSNNTIFIKSVSETLATNEPHLTLEFLEECIQGFRVSNIELKHLCLEYMTPWLPNLVRFCKPADENKRQQKVIQILEKLILLTKQEVEMYPSIQAKIWSSIGQVPELIDMVLDSFIRRSNDGGYASPVVEVLADTAVALASANVQLVAKKIIGRLCRLMKLKYVPPGSDGKSDSAILQVNQRQKSWDLPDQATTGPPTRTQKTQSQFNCQAESAEHFVNCLEAMVEMCMPMEEGDTEIVQYPSMLSVSSNMNLSSSLSSLILGSPTDKGSQCEQESDDQ
;
A
#
# COMPACT_ATOMS: atom_id res chain seq x y z
N MET A 1 1.86 -49.71 8.16
CA MET A 1 2.96 -50.08 9.09
C MET A 1 4.23 -50.51 8.36
N LEU A 2 4.21 -51.40 7.36
CA LEU A 2 5.43 -51.84 6.64
C LEU A 2 6.19 -50.69 5.96
N MET A 3 5.48 -49.81 5.23
CA MET A 3 6.09 -48.65 4.55
C MET A 3 6.85 -47.72 5.50
N SER A 4 6.28 -47.41 6.66
CA SER A 4 6.93 -46.60 7.69
C SER A 4 8.22 -47.24 8.18
N LYS A 5 8.26 -48.57 8.27
CA LYS A 5 9.45 -49.30 8.74
C LYS A 5 10.54 -49.40 7.68
N ILE A 6 10.16 -49.49 6.39
CA ILE A 6 11.10 -49.36 5.27
C ILE A 6 11.72 -47.96 5.27
N LEU A 7 10.91 -46.90 5.37
CA LEU A 7 11.40 -45.52 5.43
C LEU A 7 12.32 -45.27 6.64
N GLN A 8 11.97 -45.80 7.80
CA GLN A 8 12.79 -45.69 9.00
C GLN A 8 14.14 -46.40 8.86
N ASN A 9 14.16 -47.57 8.23
CA ASN A 9 15.40 -48.30 7.96
C ASN A 9 16.25 -47.63 6.89
N ILE A 10 15.65 -46.99 5.88
CA ILE A 10 16.36 -46.14 4.90
C ILE A 10 17.02 -44.96 5.60
N ALA A 11 16.29 -44.24 6.46
CA ALA A 11 16.83 -43.10 7.21
C ALA A 11 17.95 -43.49 8.17
N ASN A 12 17.86 -44.67 8.80
CA ASN A 12 18.86 -45.16 9.74
C ASN A 12 20.03 -45.93 9.10
N HIS A 13 20.02 -46.13 7.78
CA HIS A 13 21.00 -46.97 7.06
C HIS A 13 21.11 -48.41 7.61
N VAL A 14 19.97 -49.06 7.90
CA VAL A 14 19.93 -50.42 8.46
C VAL A 14 19.11 -51.36 7.58
N GLU A 15 19.66 -52.54 7.30
CA GLU A 15 18.96 -53.60 6.59
C GLU A 15 18.11 -54.48 7.52
N PHE A 16 17.07 -55.11 6.97
CA PHE A 16 16.31 -56.10 7.69
C PHE A 16 17.13 -57.39 7.87
N SER A 17 17.32 -57.79 9.12
CA SER A 17 18.02 -59.03 9.50
C SER A 17 17.19 -59.94 10.41
N LYS A 18 16.25 -59.37 11.18
CA LYS A 18 15.39 -60.11 12.12
C LYS A 18 14.02 -60.44 11.53
N GLU A 19 13.46 -59.55 10.70
CA GLU A 19 12.17 -59.78 10.03
C GLU A 19 12.35 -60.50 8.68
N GLN A 20 12.27 -61.84 8.66
CA GLN A 20 12.47 -62.67 7.47
C GLN A 20 11.62 -62.27 6.26
N HIS A 21 10.38 -61.83 6.48
CA HIS A 21 9.47 -61.37 5.41
C HIS A 21 9.85 -60.01 4.80
N MET A 22 10.73 -59.24 5.44
CA MET A 22 11.18 -57.93 4.97
C MET A 22 12.54 -57.98 4.25
N ILE A 23 13.29 -59.07 4.38
CA ILE A 23 14.60 -59.27 3.75
C ILE A 23 14.58 -59.04 2.22
N PRO A 24 13.54 -59.45 1.45
CA PRO A 24 13.50 -59.19 0.01
C PRO A 24 13.54 -57.71 -0.38
N PHE A 25 13.24 -56.79 0.54
CA PHE A 25 13.31 -55.35 0.28
C PHE A 25 14.70 -54.75 0.51
N ASN A 26 15.69 -55.50 1.03
CA ASN A 26 17.01 -54.95 1.33
C ASN A 26 17.71 -54.34 0.10
N ASP A 27 17.50 -54.89 -1.10
CA ASP A 27 18.03 -54.29 -2.34
C ASP A 27 17.38 -52.94 -2.66
N PHE A 28 16.10 -52.77 -2.34
CA PHE A 28 15.41 -51.48 -2.43
C PHE A 28 15.94 -50.49 -1.39
N LEU A 29 16.25 -50.93 -0.17
CA LEU A 29 16.86 -50.05 0.84
C LEU A 29 18.25 -49.59 0.42
N ARG A 30 19.11 -50.51 -0.05
CA ARG A 30 20.47 -50.20 -0.51
C ARG A 30 20.50 -49.16 -1.62
N SER A 31 19.58 -49.25 -2.59
CA SER A 31 19.51 -48.29 -3.69
C SER A 31 19.08 -46.88 -3.26
N HIS A 32 18.42 -46.75 -2.11
CA HIS A 32 17.91 -45.46 -1.61
C HIS A 32 18.69 -44.90 -0.42
N PHE A 33 19.60 -45.68 0.19
CA PHE A 33 20.45 -45.20 1.28
C PHE A 33 21.25 -43.94 0.90
N GLU A 34 21.97 -43.97 -0.21
CA GLU A 34 22.82 -42.83 -0.59
C GLU A 34 22.00 -41.63 -1.07
N ILE A 35 20.84 -41.87 -1.69
CA ILE A 35 19.90 -40.82 -2.12
C ILE A 35 19.33 -40.10 -0.88
N ALA A 36 18.85 -40.86 0.11
CA ALA A 36 18.34 -40.31 1.35
C ALA A 36 19.44 -39.58 2.13
N ARG A 37 20.64 -40.14 2.19
CA ARG A 37 21.81 -39.50 2.82
C ARG A 37 22.14 -38.16 2.17
N ARG A 38 22.18 -38.09 0.84
CA ARG A 38 22.42 -36.82 0.12
C ARG A 38 21.31 -35.81 0.37
N PHE A 39 20.06 -36.26 0.40
CA PHE A 39 18.92 -35.40 0.74
C PHE A 39 19.04 -34.85 2.17
N PHE A 40 19.39 -35.69 3.15
CA PHE A 40 19.63 -35.23 4.53
C PHE A 40 20.86 -34.32 4.63
N ILE A 41 21.94 -34.60 3.90
CA ILE A 41 23.11 -33.72 3.84
C ILE A 41 22.72 -32.38 3.21
N GLN A 42 21.92 -32.36 2.16
CA GLN A 42 21.47 -31.13 1.50
C GLN A 42 20.60 -30.27 2.42
N ILE A 43 19.67 -30.89 3.16
CA ILE A 43 18.84 -30.18 4.15
C ILE A 43 19.69 -29.73 5.35
N ALA A 44 20.69 -30.52 5.75
CA ALA A 44 21.60 -30.17 6.83
C ALA A 44 22.68 -29.16 6.42
N SER A 45 23.04 -29.07 5.14
CA SER A 45 24.01 -28.10 4.60
C SER A 45 23.38 -26.73 4.36
N ASP A 46 22.06 -26.66 4.16
CA ASP A 46 21.29 -25.42 4.35
C ASP A 46 21.24 -24.98 5.83
N CYS A 47 21.84 -25.79 6.72
CA CYS A 47 22.03 -25.55 8.15
C CYS A 47 23.52 -25.53 8.52
N GLU A 48 24.40 -25.09 7.59
CA GLU A 48 25.73 -24.66 8.01
C GLU A 48 25.59 -23.47 8.96
N THR A 49 26.09 -23.71 10.17
CA THR A 49 26.20 -22.78 11.28
C THR A 49 26.69 -21.41 10.83
N GLU A 50 25.79 -20.42 10.82
CA GLU A 50 26.19 -19.04 11.07
C GLU A 50 27.00 -19.03 12.36
N ASP A 51 28.18 -18.42 12.27
CA ASP A 51 29.18 -18.29 13.33
C ASP A 51 28.55 -17.97 14.70
N GLN A 52 28.97 -18.71 15.72
CA GLN A 52 28.83 -18.32 17.14
C GLN A 52 29.78 -17.15 17.48
N GLY A 53 29.78 -16.12 16.64
CA GLY A 53 30.71 -15.00 16.66
C GLY A 53 30.08 -13.63 16.65
N SER A 54 28.75 -13.49 16.57
CA SER A 54 28.01 -12.26 16.92
C SER A 54 26.54 -12.44 16.54
N HIS A 55 25.74 -13.06 17.42
CA HIS A 55 24.33 -12.71 17.41
C HIS A 55 24.26 -11.23 17.81
N SER A 56 24.06 -10.36 16.82
CA SER A 56 23.60 -9.01 17.06
C SER A 56 22.31 -9.12 17.87
N MET A 57 22.41 -8.87 19.18
CA MET A 57 21.27 -8.71 20.07
C MET A 57 20.54 -7.39 19.77
N SER A 58 20.21 -7.13 18.50
CA SER A 58 19.50 -5.92 18.08
C SER A 58 18.00 -6.14 17.88
N PHE A 59 17.50 -7.38 17.96
CA PHE A 59 16.07 -7.68 17.81
C PHE A 59 15.31 -7.87 19.13
N ILE A 60 15.99 -7.89 20.27
CA ILE A 60 15.32 -7.91 21.57
C ILE A 60 15.33 -6.49 22.10
N SER A 61 14.23 -5.76 21.89
CA SER A 61 14.04 -4.48 22.54
C SER A 61 14.15 -4.67 24.06
N ASP A 62 14.76 -3.72 24.77
CA ASP A 62 14.86 -3.73 26.24
C ASP A 62 13.48 -3.95 26.89
N SER A 63 12.42 -3.52 26.21
CA SER A 63 11.03 -3.76 26.57
C SER A 63 10.62 -5.24 26.60
N ASN A 64 11.05 -6.02 25.61
CA ASN A 64 10.80 -7.46 25.55
C ASN A 64 11.63 -8.20 26.61
N VAL A 65 12.87 -7.76 26.87
CA VAL A 65 13.70 -8.29 27.97
C VAL A 65 13.02 -8.05 29.33
N LEU A 66 12.53 -6.83 29.57
CA LEU A 66 11.83 -6.47 30.80
C LEU A 66 10.50 -7.21 30.96
N ALA A 67 9.73 -7.37 29.88
CA ALA A 67 8.49 -8.14 29.87
C ALA A 67 8.74 -9.63 30.18
N LEU A 68 9.78 -10.21 29.57
CA LEU A 68 10.21 -11.58 29.84
C LEU A 68 10.68 -11.73 31.29
N HIS A 69 11.48 -10.79 31.81
CA HIS A 69 11.93 -10.79 33.20
C HIS A 69 10.73 -10.76 34.16
N ARG A 70 9.74 -9.89 33.94
CA ARG A 70 8.49 -9.83 34.74
C ARG A 70 7.70 -11.14 34.69
N LEU A 71 7.52 -11.70 33.51
CA LEU A 71 6.76 -12.92 33.31
C LEU A 71 7.41 -14.09 34.05
N LEU A 72 8.73 -14.25 33.91
CA LEU A 72 9.47 -15.32 34.57
C LEU A 72 9.51 -15.13 36.09
N TRP A 73 9.72 -13.91 36.58
CA TRP A 73 9.73 -13.60 38.02
C TRP A 73 8.39 -13.90 38.70
N ASN A 74 7.27 -13.48 38.09
CA ASN A 74 5.93 -13.62 38.68
C ASN A 74 5.38 -15.05 38.64
N HIS A 75 5.89 -15.89 37.72
CA HIS A 75 5.38 -17.24 37.51
C HIS A 75 6.37 -18.34 37.86
N GLN A 76 7.55 -18.00 38.39
CA GLN A 76 8.60 -18.98 38.71
C GLN A 76 8.12 -20.12 39.62
N GLU A 77 7.33 -19.85 40.67
CA GLU A 77 6.82 -20.89 41.58
C GLU A 77 5.92 -21.90 40.84
N ARG A 78 4.96 -21.42 40.04
CA ARG A 78 4.05 -22.30 39.27
C ARG A 78 4.79 -23.12 38.23
N ILE A 79 5.79 -22.52 37.58
CA ILE A 79 6.64 -23.22 36.61
C ILE A 79 7.46 -24.31 37.34
N GLY A 80 8.00 -23.98 38.51
CA GLY A 80 8.74 -24.93 39.36
C GLY A 80 7.88 -26.10 39.84
N ASP A 81 6.65 -25.83 40.28
CA ASP A 81 5.69 -26.85 40.71
C ASP A 81 5.30 -27.78 39.56
N TYR A 82 5.03 -27.22 38.39
CA TYR A 82 4.71 -28.00 37.19
C TYR A 82 5.88 -28.92 36.79
N LEU A 83 7.10 -28.37 36.73
CA LEU A 83 8.30 -29.15 36.42
C LEU A 83 8.62 -30.20 37.48
N SER A 84 8.25 -29.95 38.73
CA SER A 84 8.43 -30.88 39.85
C SER A 84 7.39 -32.00 39.87
N SER A 85 6.21 -31.78 39.29
CA SER A 85 5.13 -32.76 39.18
C SER A 85 5.35 -33.80 38.07
N SER A 86 6.27 -33.55 37.13
CA SER A 86 6.58 -34.47 36.02
C SER A 86 7.59 -35.55 36.42
N ARG A 87 7.23 -36.82 36.19
CA ARG A 87 8.00 -38.01 36.62
C ARG A 87 9.22 -38.35 35.75
N ASP A 88 9.45 -37.66 34.65
CA ASP A 88 10.58 -37.91 33.75
C ASP A 88 11.79 -37.00 34.06
N HIS A 89 12.58 -37.39 35.06
CA HIS A 89 13.70 -36.58 35.57
C HIS A 89 14.89 -36.40 34.61
N LYS A 90 14.89 -37.05 33.45
CA LYS A 90 15.99 -36.95 32.48
C LYS A 90 15.66 -36.16 31.21
N ALA A 91 14.40 -35.76 30.99
CA ALA A 91 14.01 -35.12 29.72
C ALA A 91 13.38 -33.71 29.87
N VAL A 92 13.10 -33.23 31.09
CA VAL A 92 12.33 -31.97 31.25
C VAL A 92 13.04 -30.99 32.19
N GLY A 93 13.69 -29.98 31.60
CA GLY A 93 13.70 -28.58 32.07
C GLY A 93 14.28 -28.20 33.44
N ARG A 94 14.54 -29.12 34.38
CA ARG A 94 14.88 -28.78 35.77
C ARG A 94 16.23 -28.05 35.90
N ARG A 95 17.28 -28.55 35.24
CA ARG A 95 18.60 -27.88 35.21
C ARG A 95 18.55 -26.47 34.58
N PRO A 96 17.91 -26.25 33.42
CA PRO A 96 17.67 -24.91 32.90
C PRO A 96 16.84 -24.02 33.83
N PHE A 97 15.80 -24.58 34.48
CA PHE A 97 14.95 -23.86 35.41
C PHE A 97 15.71 -23.43 36.68
N ASP A 98 16.54 -24.29 37.26
CA ASP A 98 17.35 -23.96 38.43
C ASP A 98 18.35 -22.84 38.11
N LYS A 99 18.95 -22.86 36.91
CA LYS A 99 19.80 -21.76 36.41
C LYS A 99 19.01 -20.47 36.22
N MET A 100 17.81 -20.55 35.66
CA MET A 100 16.91 -19.41 35.49
C MET A 100 16.48 -18.83 36.84
N ALA A 101 16.05 -19.65 37.80
CA ALA A 101 15.66 -19.24 39.14
C ALA A 101 16.84 -18.57 39.87
N THR A 102 18.04 -19.13 39.72
CA THR A 102 19.28 -18.52 40.25
C THR A 102 19.57 -17.16 39.59
N LEU A 103 19.43 -17.05 38.27
CA LEU A 103 19.61 -15.78 37.55
C LEU A 103 18.59 -14.73 37.98
N LEU A 104 17.32 -15.12 38.12
CA LEU A 104 16.26 -14.25 38.63
C LEU A 104 16.59 -13.77 40.05
N ALA A 105 17.03 -14.67 40.94
CA ALA A 105 17.43 -14.29 42.29
C ALA A 105 18.60 -13.27 42.33
N TYR A 106 19.55 -13.37 41.38
CA TYR A 106 20.61 -12.37 41.21
C TYR A 106 20.12 -11.05 40.62
N LEU A 107 19.19 -11.10 39.67
CA LEU A 107 18.61 -9.91 39.03
C LEU A 107 17.64 -9.16 39.94
N GLY A 108 17.04 -9.85 40.91
CA GLY A 108 16.03 -9.28 41.81
C GLY A 108 14.71 -8.98 41.10
N PRO A 109 13.73 -8.39 41.83
CA PRO A 109 12.44 -8.06 41.24
C PRO A 109 12.59 -7.04 40.10
N PRO A 110 11.91 -7.24 38.95
CA PRO A 110 12.03 -6.36 37.78
C PRO A 110 11.67 -4.90 38.09
N GLU A 111 12.52 -3.95 37.69
CA GLU A 111 12.26 -2.52 37.85
C GLU A 111 10.99 -2.07 37.09
N HIS A 112 10.16 -1.26 37.75
CA HIS A 112 8.96 -0.65 37.18
C HIS A 112 9.32 0.54 36.28
N LYS A 113 9.87 0.27 35.09
CA LYS A 113 9.79 1.22 33.98
C LYS A 113 8.74 0.72 32.98
N PRO A 114 7.63 1.45 32.74
CA PRO A 114 6.73 1.12 31.65
C PRO A 114 7.38 1.54 30.32
N VAL A 115 7.27 0.64 29.36
CA VAL A 115 7.71 0.81 27.98
C VAL A 115 6.64 1.64 27.28
N ASP A 116 6.87 2.94 27.19
CA ASP A 116 6.25 3.86 26.23
C ASP A 116 7.08 5.15 26.28
N SER A 117 8.26 5.11 25.66
CA SER A 117 9.21 6.22 25.60
C SER A 117 9.41 6.66 24.16
N GLN A 118 8.39 7.34 23.61
CA GLN A 118 8.56 8.18 22.42
C GLN A 118 8.01 9.61 22.61
N TYR A 119 7.53 9.95 23.81
CA TYR A 119 7.17 11.33 24.21
C TYR A 119 7.78 11.64 25.59
N PRO A 120 8.96 12.32 25.67
CA PRO A 120 9.77 12.31 26.89
C PRO A 120 9.26 13.17 28.05
N SER A 121 8.20 13.98 27.89
CA SER A 121 7.95 15.08 28.84
C SER A 121 6.72 14.94 29.74
N PHE A 122 5.80 13.99 29.49
CA PHE A 122 4.56 13.89 30.29
C PHE A 122 4.47 12.62 31.14
N SER A 123 4.97 11.48 30.65
CA SER A 123 4.95 10.20 31.39
C SER A 123 5.83 10.23 32.66
N LEU A 124 6.90 11.04 32.65
CA LEU A 124 7.81 11.17 33.80
C LEU A 124 7.19 11.85 35.04
N LEU A 125 6.18 12.71 34.89
CA LEU A 125 5.54 13.35 36.04
C LEU A 125 4.59 12.41 36.79
N PHE A 126 4.11 11.35 36.14
CA PHE A 126 3.11 10.42 36.71
C PHE A 126 3.67 9.01 36.97
N SER A 127 4.91 8.72 36.57
CA SER A 127 5.57 7.42 36.75
C SER A 127 6.22 7.21 38.13
N SER A 128 6.35 8.23 38.98
CA SER A 128 7.07 8.13 40.26
C SER A 128 6.25 7.51 41.42
N TYR A 129 5.02 7.09 41.19
CA TYR A 129 4.19 6.46 42.23
C TYR A 129 3.74 5.03 41.82
N PRO A 130 4.33 3.96 42.38
CA PRO A 130 3.98 2.55 42.12
C PRO A 130 2.57 2.12 42.58
N ARG A 131 1.68 3.07 42.92
CA ARG A 131 0.49 2.81 43.75
C ARG A 131 -0.86 2.97 43.02
N TRP A 132 -0.86 3.19 41.71
CA TRP A 132 -2.10 3.50 40.97
C TRP A 132 -2.98 2.28 40.64
N GLY A 133 -2.48 1.05 40.81
CA GLY A 133 -3.31 -0.16 40.72
C GLY A 133 -4.26 -0.37 41.91
N SER A 134 -4.17 0.46 42.96
CA SER A 134 -4.85 0.22 44.24
C SER A 134 -5.44 1.48 44.91
N ILE A 135 -5.45 2.64 44.24
CA ILE A 135 -6.15 3.83 44.78
C ILE A 135 -7.58 3.79 44.27
N GLU A 136 -8.55 3.84 45.19
CA GLU A 136 -9.95 4.09 44.87
C GLU A 136 -10.05 5.37 44.02
N MET A 137 -10.22 5.18 42.71
CA MET A 137 -10.28 6.24 41.72
C MET A 137 -11.65 6.92 41.79
N SER A 138 -11.89 7.67 42.87
CA SER A 138 -13.03 8.59 42.94
C SER A 138 -12.73 9.84 42.11
N GLY A 139 -13.74 10.36 41.40
CA GLY A 139 -13.58 11.51 40.51
C GLY A 139 -12.96 12.75 41.15
N ASN A 140 -13.17 12.95 42.46
CA ASN A 140 -12.62 14.07 43.21
C ASN A 140 -11.09 14.03 43.31
N ASN A 141 -10.49 12.85 43.43
CA ASN A 141 -9.03 12.71 43.57
C ASN A 141 -8.31 12.97 42.23
N PHE A 142 -8.92 12.57 41.11
CA PHE A 142 -8.37 12.81 39.78
C PHE A 142 -8.33 14.30 39.43
N GLU A 143 -9.42 15.02 39.69
CA GLU A 143 -9.50 16.47 39.44
C GLU A 143 -8.49 17.24 40.30
N GLU A 144 -8.40 16.92 41.59
CA GLU A 144 -7.49 17.59 42.52
C GLU A 144 -6.02 17.46 42.08
N ILE A 145 -5.62 16.30 41.55
CA ILE A 145 -4.27 16.09 41.01
C ILE A 145 -4.03 16.95 39.76
N MET A 146 -4.99 17.03 38.84
CA MET A 146 -4.84 17.82 37.60
C MET A 146 -4.76 19.33 37.88
N VAL A 147 -5.52 19.82 38.86
CA VAL A 147 -5.45 21.21 39.33
C VAL A 147 -4.12 21.50 40.00
N LYS A 148 -3.64 20.63 40.89
CA LYS A 148 -2.35 20.77 41.60
C LYS A 148 -1.14 20.93 40.66
N HIS A 149 -1.24 20.41 39.44
CA HIS A 149 -0.16 20.49 38.45
C HIS A 149 -0.40 21.55 37.36
N ASN A 150 -1.33 22.49 37.56
CA ASN A 150 -1.68 23.57 36.61
C ASN A 150 -1.95 23.08 35.17
N MET A 151 -2.53 21.89 35.00
CA MET A 151 -2.75 21.31 33.67
C MET A 151 -3.66 22.15 32.77
N HIS A 152 -4.50 22.99 33.37
CA HIS A 152 -5.42 23.90 32.68
C HIS A 152 -4.71 25.06 31.95
N GLU A 153 -3.47 25.38 32.32
CA GLU A 153 -2.69 26.46 31.69
C GLU A 153 -1.86 25.96 30.50
N LYS A 154 -1.59 24.66 30.42
CA LYS A 154 -0.78 24.03 29.37
C LYS A 154 -1.45 24.15 28.00
N GLU A 155 -0.64 24.43 26.97
CA GLU A 155 -1.11 24.54 25.58
C GLU A 155 -1.79 23.27 25.08
N GLU A 156 -1.30 22.09 25.48
CA GLU A 156 -1.91 20.80 25.15
C GLU A 156 -3.38 20.73 25.59
N PHE A 157 -3.72 21.23 26.78
CA PHE A 157 -5.09 21.23 27.26
C PHE A 157 -5.98 22.25 26.51
N LYS A 158 -5.41 23.41 26.13
CA LYS A 158 -6.11 24.38 25.27
C LYS A 158 -6.39 23.78 23.89
N SER A 159 -5.46 23.00 23.35
CA SER A 159 -5.64 22.24 22.11
C SER A 159 -6.84 21.29 22.21
N ILE A 160 -6.93 20.49 23.29
CA ILE A 160 -8.07 19.59 23.53
C ILE A 160 -9.41 20.33 23.52
N LYS A 161 -9.48 21.51 24.15
CA LYS A 161 -10.68 22.37 24.11
C LYS A 161 -11.01 22.83 22.69
N SER A 162 -10.00 23.26 21.93
CA SER A 162 -10.19 23.76 20.57
C SER A 162 -10.72 22.70 19.60
N LEU A 163 -10.41 21.42 19.85
CA LEU A 163 -10.91 20.30 19.06
C LEU A 163 -12.43 20.12 19.19
N ASN A 164 -13.08 20.67 20.23
CA ASN A 164 -14.53 20.52 20.45
C ASN A 164 -14.98 19.05 20.39
N ILE A 165 -14.19 18.15 20.99
CA ILE A 165 -14.56 16.72 21.14
C ILE A 165 -15.75 16.58 22.08
N PHE A 166 -15.77 17.39 23.16
CA PHE A 166 -16.87 17.46 24.11
C PHE A 166 -17.21 18.92 24.43
N TYR A 167 -18.49 19.29 24.37
CA TYR A 167 -18.93 20.67 24.65
C TYR A 167 -20.40 20.71 25.13
N GLN A 168 -20.76 21.78 25.84
CA GLN A 168 -22.13 22.10 26.22
C GLN A 168 -22.72 23.09 25.23
N ALA A 169 -23.91 22.81 24.69
CA ALA A 169 -24.62 23.76 23.85
C ALA A 169 -26.13 23.42 23.75
N GLY A 170 -26.99 24.44 23.79
CA GLY A 170 -28.44 24.25 23.65
C GLY A 170 -29.12 23.60 24.87
N THR A 171 -30.44 23.51 24.78
CA THR A 171 -31.32 22.99 25.83
C THR A 171 -32.32 22.01 25.21
N SER A 172 -32.61 20.90 25.89
CA SER A 172 -33.61 19.94 25.44
C SER A 172 -35.03 20.44 25.66
N LYS A 173 -36.01 19.78 25.05
CA LYS A 173 -37.44 20.07 25.26
C LYS A 173 -37.88 19.88 26.71
N ALA A 174 -37.15 19.07 27.49
CA ALA A 174 -37.37 18.89 28.92
C ALA A 174 -36.73 20.01 29.77
N GLY A 175 -36.08 20.99 29.14
CA GLY A 175 -35.42 22.11 29.81
C GLY A 175 -34.03 21.78 30.37
N TYR A 176 -33.43 20.65 29.99
CA TYR A 176 -32.12 20.25 30.48
C TYR A 176 -30.98 20.72 29.56
N PRO A 177 -29.82 21.11 30.11
CA PRO A 177 -28.65 21.44 29.30
C PRO A 177 -28.17 20.21 28.53
N VAL A 178 -27.83 20.40 27.25
CA VAL A 178 -27.36 19.34 26.37
C VAL A 178 -25.85 19.42 26.18
N PHE A 179 -25.19 18.28 26.31
CA PHE A 179 -23.77 18.10 26.04
C PHE A 179 -23.58 17.23 24.80
N TYR A 180 -22.54 17.50 24.01
CA TYR A 180 -22.23 16.77 22.79
C TYR A 180 -20.87 16.12 22.92
N TYR A 181 -20.79 14.82 22.62
CA TYR A 181 -19.55 14.10 22.39
C TYR A 181 -19.45 13.73 20.91
N ILE A 182 -18.44 14.25 20.22
CA ILE A 182 -18.22 14.02 18.79
C ILE A 182 -17.09 13.00 18.62
N ALA A 183 -17.45 11.73 18.48
CA ALA A 183 -16.50 10.62 18.56
C ALA A 183 -15.40 10.71 17.48
N ARG A 184 -15.76 11.09 16.24
CA ARG A 184 -14.81 11.21 15.12
C ARG A 184 -13.68 12.23 15.33
N ARG A 185 -13.84 13.18 16.26
CA ARG A 185 -12.84 14.21 16.57
C ARG A 185 -11.78 13.74 17.55
N TYR A 186 -12.05 12.67 18.30
CA TYR A 186 -11.04 12.00 19.10
C TYR A 186 -10.19 11.09 18.19
N LYS A 187 -8.87 11.23 18.25
CA LYS A 187 -7.93 10.40 17.47
C LYS A 187 -6.96 9.70 18.42
N ILE A 188 -6.94 8.36 18.36
CA ILE A 188 -6.03 7.55 19.17
C ILE A 188 -4.57 7.83 18.81
N GLY A 189 -3.72 8.06 19.81
CA GLY A 189 -2.30 8.39 19.61
C GLY A 189 -2.02 9.88 19.42
N GLU A 190 -2.98 10.65 18.90
CA GLU A 190 -2.85 12.11 18.75
C GLU A 190 -3.48 12.87 19.94
N THR A 191 -4.60 12.37 20.46
CA THR A 191 -5.33 13.01 21.56
C THR A 191 -4.93 12.42 22.90
N ASN A 192 -4.51 13.26 23.85
CA ASN A 192 -4.25 12.83 25.23
C ASN A 192 -5.57 12.51 25.96
N GLY A 193 -5.81 11.23 26.23
CA GLY A 193 -7.05 10.76 26.85
C GLY A 193 -7.29 11.31 28.26
N ASP A 194 -6.26 11.44 29.09
CA ASP A 194 -6.44 11.93 30.46
C ASP A 194 -6.81 13.42 30.48
N LEU A 195 -6.25 14.22 29.55
CA LEU A 195 -6.65 15.62 29.35
C LEU A 195 -8.09 15.74 28.81
N LEU A 196 -8.54 14.80 27.97
CA LEU A 196 -9.92 14.74 27.54
C LEU A 196 -10.87 14.45 28.71
N ILE A 197 -10.56 13.47 29.56
CA ILE A 197 -11.36 13.19 30.77
C ILE A 197 -11.43 14.44 31.65
N TYR A 198 -10.28 15.10 31.88
CA TYR A 198 -10.25 16.32 32.68
C TYR A 198 -11.09 17.45 32.06
N HIS A 199 -11.04 17.62 30.73
CA HIS A 199 -11.91 18.56 30.01
C HIS A 199 -13.40 18.25 30.21
N VAL A 200 -13.79 16.97 30.13
CA VAL A 200 -15.17 16.55 30.37
C VAL A 200 -15.61 16.82 31.82
N ILE A 201 -14.78 16.51 32.81
CA ILE A 201 -15.07 16.80 34.22
C ILE A 201 -15.32 18.29 34.41
N LEU A 202 -14.41 19.15 33.94
CA LEU A 202 -14.56 20.60 34.09
C LEU A 202 -15.80 21.14 33.37
N THR A 203 -16.15 20.56 32.23
CA THR A 203 -17.33 20.96 31.45
C THR A 203 -18.63 20.54 32.14
N LEU A 204 -18.67 19.37 32.79
CA LEU A 204 -19.85 18.87 33.52
C LEU A 204 -19.98 19.43 34.93
N LYS A 205 -18.87 19.86 35.56
CA LYS A 205 -18.82 20.30 36.96
C LYS A 205 -19.91 21.31 37.35
N PRO A 206 -20.20 22.36 36.56
CA PRO A 206 -21.25 23.31 36.91
C PRO A 206 -22.67 22.70 36.91
N PHE A 207 -22.85 21.55 36.27
CA PHE A 207 -24.14 20.92 36.01
C PHE A 207 -24.29 19.56 36.71
N CYS A 208 -23.26 19.06 37.39
CA CYS A 208 -23.27 17.71 37.97
C CYS A 208 -24.33 17.51 39.07
N HIS A 209 -24.87 18.60 39.64
CA HIS A 209 -25.95 18.59 40.63
C HIS A 209 -27.36 18.75 40.05
N THR A 210 -27.47 18.99 38.74
CA THR A 210 -28.75 19.18 38.03
C THR A 210 -28.89 18.15 36.91
N PRO A 211 -30.11 17.72 36.54
CA PRO A 211 -30.25 16.80 35.42
C PRO A 211 -29.74 17.42 34.11
N PHE A 212 -29.06 16.61 33.31
CA PHE A 212 -28.52 17.00 32.01
C PHE A 212 -28.65 15.86 31.00
N GLU A 213 -28.50 16.17 29.71
CA GLU A 213 -28.58 15.18 28.64
C GLU A 213 -27.31 15.20 27.79
N ILE A 214 -27.00 14.06 27.16
CA ILE A 214 -25.81 13.92 26.31
C ILE A 214 -26.23 13.44 24.92
N VAL A 215 -25.70 14.05 23.87
CA VAL A 215 -25.75 13.55 22.50
C VAL A 215 -24.37 12.97 22.16
N ILE A 216 -24.34 11.72 21.76
CA ILE A 216 -23.13 11.01 21.32
C ILE A 216 -23.22 10.84 19.81
N ASP A 217 -22.42 11.62 19.08
CA ASP A 217 -22.35 11.58 17.62
C ASP A 217 -21.29 10.57 17.17
N PHE A 218 -21.76 9.42 16.67
CA PHE A 218 -20.93 8.37 16.08
C PHE A 218 -20.78 8.47 14.56
N THR A 219 -21.22 9.58 13.95
CA THR A 219 -21.04 9.82 12.50
C THR A 219 -19.58 9.59 12.11
N HIS A 220 -19.36 8.68 11.15
CA HIS A 220 -18.04 8.32 10.63
C HIS A 220 -17.03 7.85 11.70
N THR A 221 -17.49 7.25 12.79
CA THR A 221 -16.57 6.69 13.81
C THR A 221 -15.94 5.39 13.32
N CYS A 222 -14.60 5.32 13.32
CA CYS A 222 -13.85 4.15 12.88
C CYS A 222 -12.75 3.75 13.87
N SER A 223 -11.86 2.85 13.46
CA SER A 223 -10.74 2.34 14.27
C SER A 223 -9.83 3.44 14.83
N ASP A 224 -9.67 4.55 14.11
CA ASP A 224 -8.85 5.70 14.54
C ASP A 224 -9.44 6.44 15.75
N ASN A 225 -10.74 6.26 16.01
CA ASN A 225 -11.45 6.98 17.06
C ASN A 225 -11.66 6.14 18.32
N ARG A 226 -11.08 4.94 18.38
CA ARG A 226 -11.32 3.99 19.46
C ARG A 226 -10.66 4.42 20.77
N PHE A 227 -11.33 4.20 21.89
CA PHE A 227 -10.66 4.20 23.19
C PHE A 227 -9.90 2.88 23.38
N ARG A 228 -8.69 2.95 23.96
CA ARG A 228 -8.00 1.74 24.42
C ARG A 228 -8.77 1.14 25.60
N THR A 229 -8.64 -0.17 25.84
CA THR A 229 -9.40 -0.90 26.87
C THR A 229 -9.28 -0.27 28.26
N ASP A 230 -8.06 0.08 28.67
CA ASP A 230 -7.74 0.73 29.93
C ASP A 230 -8.37 2.12 30.01
N PHE A 231 -8.28 2.90 28.93
CA PHE A 231 -8.89 4.23 28.87
C PHE A 231 -10.42 4.17 28.89
N LEU A 232 -11.04 3.22 28.18
CA LEU A 232 -12.49 3.01 28.19
C LEU A 232 -13.02 2.72 29.60
N GLN A 233 -12.30 1.91 30.38
CA GLN A 233 -12.69 1.57 31.75
C GLN A 233 -12.71 2.80 32.68
N LYS A 234 -11.82 3.78 32.46
CA LYS A 234 -11.76 4.99 33.29
C LYS A 234 -13.08 5.78 33.25
N TRP A 235 -13.78 5.81 32.12
CA TRP A 235 -15.05 6.55 31.96
C TRP A 235 -16.18 6.08 32.87
N PHE A 236 -16.09 4.88 33.46
CA PHE A 236 -17.09 4.33 34.38
C PHE A 236 -16.78 4.57 35.87
N HIS A 237 -15.64 5.17 36.18
CA HIS A 237 -15.19 5.36 37.56
C HIS A 237 -14.75 6.80 37.86
N VAL A 238 -14.37 7.58 36.84
CA VAL A 238 -13.71 8.87 37.03
C VAL A 238 -14.69 10.05 37.16
N LEU A 239 -15.95 9.94 36.75
CA LEU A 239 -16.92 11.02 37.04
C LEU A 239 -17.48 10.86 38.46
N PRO A 240 -17.88 11.97 39.12
CA PRO A 240 -18.61 11.89 40.39
C PRO A 240 -19.92 11.08 40.22
N ASP A 241 -20.31 10.30 41.23
CA ASP A 241 -21.53 9.47 41.20
C ASP A 241 -22.79 10.26 40.81
N MET A 242 -22.87 11.50 41.31
CA MET A 242 -23.94 12.44 40.98
C MET A 242 -24.05 12.76 39.49
N ALA A 243 -22.92 12.81 38.75
CA ALA A 243 -22.94 13.03 37.31
C ALA A 243 -23.58 11.84 36.57
N TYR A 244 -23.26 10.60 36.99
CA TYR A 244 -23.90 9.41 36.43
C TYR A 244 -25.39 9.33 36.76
N SER A 245 -25.79 9.69 37.99
CA SER A 245 -27.19 9.67 38.40
C SER A 245 -28.02 10.74 37.67
N ASN A 246 -27.45 11.94 37.51
CA ASN A 246 -28.14 13.10 36.93
C ASN A 246 -28.10 13.15 35.39
N CYS A 247 -27.33 12.29 34.73
CA CYS A 247 -27.50 12.06 33.29
C CYS A 247 -28.93 11.52 33.05
N HIS A 248 -29.81 12.35 32.49
CA HIS A 248 -31.22 12.05 32.26
C HIS A 248 -31.38 11.11 31.06
N ALA A 249 -30.77 11.47 29.94
CA ALA A 249 -30.78 10.68 28.70
C ALA A 249 -29.44 10.82 27.96
N ALA A 250 -29.07 9.77 27.23
CA ALA A 250 -27.96 9.78 26.29
C ALA A 250 -28.47 9.37 24.90
N TYR A 251 -28.47 10.32 23.97
CA TYR A 251 -28.90 10.13 22.59
C TYR A 251 -27.74 9.63 21.74
N ILE A 252 -27.85 8.41 21.23
CA ILE A 252 -26.84 7.79 20.37
C ILE A 252 -27.21 8.09 18.92
N TYR A 253 -26.41 8.91 18.26
CA TYR A 253 -26.64 9.40 16.91
C TYR A 253 -25.69 8.72 15.91
N ASN A 254 -26.19 8.32 14.74
CA ASN A 254 -25.43 7.64 13.68
C ASN A 254 -24.56 6.47 14.16
N CYS A 255 -25.13 5.56 14.97
CA CYS A 255 -24.45 4.32 15.33
C CYS A 255 -24.17 3.49 14.08
N ASN A 256 -22.94 3.03 13.90
CA ASN A 256 -22.50 2.32 12.70
C ASN A 256 -22.04 0.87 13.00
N SER A 257 -21.71 0.13 11.95
CA SER A 257 -21.27 -1.27 12.04
C SER A 257 -20.01 -1.44 12.87
N TRP A 258 -19.06 -0.50 12.77
CA TRP A 258 -17.82 -0.53 13.54
C TRP A 258 -18.08 -0.35 15.05
N VAL A 259 -18.91 0.63 15.44
CA VAL A 259 -19.31 0.87 16.84
C VAL A 259 -20.04 -0.36 17.41
N ARG A 260 -20.86 -1.03 16.60
CA ARG A 260 -21.50 -2.28 17.02
C ARG A 260 -20.47 -3.38 17.34
N GLU A 261 -19.46 -3.61 16.49
CA GLU A 261 -18.41 -4.60 16.80
C GLU A 261 -17.53 -4.16 17.98
N TYR A 262 -17.21 -2.87 18.09
CA TYR A 262 -16.48 -2.32 19.23
C TYR A 262 -17.21 -2.54 20.56
N THR A 263 -18.52 -2.27 20.62
CA THR A 263 -19.33 -2.51 21.82
C THR A 263 -19.43 -3.99 22.18
N LYS A 264 -19.49 -4.88 21.18
CA LYS A 264 -19.47 -6.33 21.36
C LYS A 264 -18.11 -6.82 21.86
N TYR A 265 -17.01 -6.28 21.35
CA TYR A 265 -15.66 -6.61 21.81
C TYR A 265 -15.44 -6.21 23.28
N HIS A 266 -16.00 -5.07 23.70
CA HIS A 266 -15.94 -4.57 25.08
C HIS A 266 -17.17 -4.90 25.94
N ASP A 267 -17.90 -6.00 25.65
CA ASP A 267 -19.16 -6.35 26.34
C ASP A 267 -19.03 -6.41 27.86
N ARG A 268 -17.86 -6.86 28.38
CA ARG A 268 -17.59 -6.90 29.82
C ARG A 268 -17.52 -5.53 30.47
N ILE A 269 -16.90 -4.56 29.80
CA ILE A 269 -16.75 -3.19 30.34
C ILE A 269 -18.09 -2.45 30.25
N LEU A 270 -18.82 -2.67 29.16
CA LEU A 270 -20.09 -2.00 28.89
C LEU A 270 -21.30 -2.72 29.52
N ALA A 271 -21.07 -3.76 30.34
CA ALA A 271 -22.12 -4.56 30.93
C ALA A 271 -23.09 -3.73 31.79
N SER A 272 -22.59 -2.71 32.50
CA SER A 272 -23.37 -1.83 33.37
C SER A 272 -24.38 -0.93 32.65
N ILE A 273 -24.12 -0.64 31.36
CA ILE A 273 -25.00 0.23 30.54
C ILE A 273 -25.88 -0.58 29.57
N LYS A 274 -25.69 -1.90 29.50
CA LYS A 274 -26.42 -2.78 28.60
C LYS A 274 -27.91 -2.83 28.97
N GLY A 275 -28.78 -2.48 28.03
CA GLY A 275 -30.23 -2.40 28.23
C GLY A 275 -30.69 -1.22 29.09
N ASN A 276 -29.82 -0.24 29.37
CA ASN A 276 -30.17 0.93 30.15
C ASN A 276 -31.14 1.82 29.34
N ARG A 277 -32.34 2.06 29.89
CA ARG A 277 -33.40 2.85 29.24
C ARG A 277 -33.03 4.32 29.00
N LYS A 278 -32.01 4.84 29.70
CA LYS A 278 -31.48 6.19 29.46
C LYS A 278 -30.72 6.29 28.12
N LEU A 279 -30.28 5.17 27.53
CA LEU A 279 -29.67 5.13 26.21
C LEU A 279 -30.77 5.11 25.13
N ILE A 280 -30.82 6.17 24.33
CA ILE A 280 -31.83 6.35 23.28
C ILE A 280 -31.11 6.40 21.94
N PHE A 281 -31.26 5.37 21.12
CA PHE A 281 -30.68 5.34 19.79
C PHE A 281 -31.57 6.10 18.80
N ILE A 282 -31.02 7.10 18.14
CA ILE A 282 -31.70 7.91 17.15
C ILE A 282 -31.70 7.17 15.82
N GLU A 283 -32.85 6.61 15.46
CA GLU A 283 -32.99 5.73 14.27
C GLU A 283 -32.90 6.49 12.94
N SER A 284 -33.31 7.76 12.94
CA SER A 284 -33.21 8.65 11.78
C SER A 284 -32.76 10.01 12.28
N PRO A 285 -31.81 10.66 11.59
CA PRO A 285 -31.30 11.99 11.91
C PRO A 285 -32.36 13.01 12.34
N ASN A 286 -33.51 13.01 11.66
CA ASN A 286 -34.61 13.94 11.91
C ASN A 286 -35.29 13.73 13.27
N ARG A 287 -35.19 12.54 13.85
CA ARG A 287 -35.86 12.17 15.12
C ARG A 287 -35.19 12.74 16.35
N ILE A 288 -33.99 13.29 16.25
CA ILE A 288 -33.43 14.05 17.37
C ILE A 288 -34.30 15.27 17.72
N SER A 289 -35.04 15.78 16.73
CA SER A 289 -36.06 16.83 16.90
C SER A 289 -37.23 16.44 17.79
N ASP A 290 -37.42 15.14 18.06
CA ASP A 290 -38.40 14.67 19.04
C ASP A 290 -38.00 15.07 20.48
N PHE A 291 -36.70 15.32 20.71
CA PHE A 291 -36.13 15.56 22.04
C PHE A 291 -35.50 16.96 22.20
N ILE A 292 -34.97 17.54 21.12
CA ILE A 292 -34.27 18.84 21.14
C ILE A 292 -34.80 19.68 19.97
N ASP A 293 -35.28 20.90 20.23
CA ASP A 293 -35.76 21.79 19.16
C ASP A 293 -34.67 22.13 18.14
N LEU A 294 -35.04 22.34 16.88
CA LEU A 294 -34.11 22.49 15.75
C LEU A 294 -33.11 23.64 15.95
N ASP A 295 -33.52 24.75 16.56
CA ASP A 295 -32.67 25.91 16.87
C ASP A 295 -31.69 25.64 18.03
N GLN A 296 -32.05 24.70 18.91
CA GLN A 296 -31.26 24.23 20.05
C GLN A 296 -30.31 23.08 19.70
N GLN A 297 -30.49 22.42 18.55
CA GLN A 297 -29.57 21.39 18.08
C GLN A 297 -28.23 22.00 17.68
N LYS A 298 -27.14 21.42 18.19
CA LYS A 298 -25.76 21.90 17.99
C LYS A 298 -24.82 20.76 17.58
N LEU A 299 -25.33 19.86 16.73
CA LEU A 299 -24.49 18.88 16.04
C LEU A 299 -23.51 19.58 15.08
N PRO A 300 -22.35 18.97 14.77
CA PRO A 300 -21.42 19.53 13.80
C PRO A 300 -22.08 19.75 12.43
N GLY A 301 -21.79 20.85 11.76
CA GLY A 301 -22.32 21.14 10.42
C GLY A 301 -22.01 20.01 9.41
N ALA A 302 -20.82 19.41 9.51
CA ALA A 302 -20.42 18.27 8.68
C ALA A 302 -21.18 16.95 9.00
N THR A 303 -21.94 16.89 10.10
CA THR A 303 -22.89 15.80 10.38
C THR A 303 -24.24 16.11 9.72
N LEU A 304 -24.73 17.34 9.89
CA LEU A 304 -26.03 17.79 9.36
C LEU A 304 -26.07 17.81 7.83
N SER A 305 -24.97 18.23 7.18
CA SER A 305 -24.86 18.29 5.71
C SER A 305 -24.93 16.92 5.03
N LEU A 306 -24.82 15.81 5.78
CA LEU A 306 -24.92 14.46 5.22
C LEU A 306 -26.35 14.12 4.79
N ASP A 307 -27.37 14.78 5.33
CA ASP A 307 -28.78 14.50 5.01
C ASP A 307 -29.39 15.44 3.95
N GLU A 308 -28.56 16.32 3.38
CA GLU A 308 -28.95 17.24 2.31
C GLU A 308 -28.78 16.59 0.92
N ASP A 309 -29.70 16.87 -0.01
CA ASP A 309 -29.65 16.48 -1.43
C ASP A 309 -29.31 14.99 -1.71
N LEU A 310 -29.96 14.09 -0.97
CA LEU A 310 -29.71 12.66 -1.06
C LEU A 310 -30.46 11.97 -2.22
N LYS A 311 -29.72 11.21 -3.04
CA LYS A 311 -30.30 10.18 -3.92
C LYS A 311 -30.37 8.85 -3.17
N VAL A 312 -31.59 8.35 -2.92
CA VAL A 312 -31.82 7.15 -2.10
C VAL A 312 -32.17 5.95 -2.97
N PHE A 313 -31.43 4.86 -2.79
CA PHE A 313 -31.64 3.56 -3.41
C PHE A 313 -32.00 2.55 -2.32
N ASN A 314 -33.23 2.04 -2.38
CA ASN A 314 -33.76 1.13 -1.36
C ASN A 314 -33.59 -0.33 -1.79
N ASN A 315 -33.64 -1.25 -0.84
CA ASN A 315 -33.61 -2.70 -1.09
C ASN A 315 -32.31 -3.21 -1.77
N ALA A 316 -31.18 -2.54 -1.54
CA ALA A 316 -29.88 -3.10 -1.90
C ALA A 316 -29.52 -4.24 -0.94
N LEU A 317 -28.77 -5.23 -1.42
CA LEU A 317 -28.29 -6.34 -0.61
C LEU A 317 -26.78 -6.23 -0.45
N LYS A 318 -26.30 -5.98 0.78
CA LYS A 318 -24.88 -6.01 1.13
C LYS A 318 -24.46 -7.46 1.33
N LEU A 319 -23.56 -7.95 0.49
CA LEU A 319 -23.04 -9.30 0.57
C LEU A 319 -22.00 -9.41 1.69
N SER A 320 -22.15 -10.43 2.53
CA SER A 320 -21.17 -10.78 3.57
C SER A 320 -21.32 -12.25 3.95
N HIS A 321 -20.81 -12.68 5.11
CA HIS A 321 -21.17 -14.02 5.63
C HIS A 321 -22.69 -14.17 5.83
N LYS A 322 -23.39 -13.07 6.11
CA LYS A 322 -24.85 -13.02 6.12
C LYS A 322 -25.32 -11.80 5.34
N ASP A 323 -25.94 -12.05 4.20
CA ASP A 323 -26.46 -10.97 3.37
C ASP A 323 -27.46 -10.12 4.16
N THR A 324 -27.28 -8.80 4.05
CA THR A 324 -28.06 -7.84 4.84
C THR A 324 -28.68 -6.83 3.90
N LYS A 325 -29.98 -6.60 4.05
CA LYS A 325 -30.68 -5.55 3.30
C LYS A 325 -30.31 -4.17 3.82
N VAL A 326 -29.99 -3.28 2.90
CA VAL A 326 -29.54 -1.92 3.16
C VAL A 326 -30.23 -0.93 2.21
N ALA A 327 -30.32 0.32 2.66
CA ALA A 327 -30.61 1.46 1.81
C ALA A 327 -29.31 2.22 1.58
N MET A 328 -29.00 2.52 0.32
CA MET A 328 -27.84 3.33 -0.05
C MET A 328 -28.29 4.75 -0.36
N LYS A 329 -27.75 5.73 0.36
CA LYS A 329 -28.02 7.14 0.14
C LYS A 329 -26.75 7.79 -0.37
N VAL A 330 -26.80 8.34 -1.58
CA VAL A 330 -25.67 9.04 -2.19
C VAL A 330 -25.94 10.54 -2.07
N GLY A 331 -25.17 11.23 -1.24
CA GLY A 331 -25.22 12.67 -1.07
C GLY A 331 -24.10 13.39 -1.81
N PRO A 332 -23.98 14.72 -1.68
CA PRO A 332 -22.99 15.50 -2.42
C PRO A 332 -21.52 15.23 -2.05
N SER A 333 -21.26 14.73 -0.84
CA SER A 333 -19.90 14.58 -0.28
C SER A 333 -19.59 13.19 0.28
N ALA A 334 -20.61 12.33 0.42
CA ALA A 334 -20.49 11.04 1.06
C ALA A 334 -21.60 10.08 0.60
N ILE A 335 -21.34 8.79 0.78
CA ILE A 335 -22.36 7.75 0.72
C ILE A 335 -22.72 7.31 2.14
N GLN A 336 -24.00 7.01 2.35
CA GLN A 336 -24.50 6.39 3.56
C GLN A 336 -25.10 5.03 3.24
N ILE A 337 -24.72 4.00 3.99
CA ILE A 337 -25.25 2.64 3.88
C ILE A 337 -26.00 2.35 5.17
N THR A 338 -27.32 2.53 5.13
CA THR A 338 -28.19 2.33 6.29
C THR A 338 -28.78 0.93 6.28
N SER A 339 -28.65 0.17 7.37
CA SER A 339 -29.30 -1.14 7.50
C SER A 339 -30.82 -0.98 7.52
N THR A 340 -31.56 -1.86 6.82
CA THR A 340 -33.03 -1.87 6.91
C THR A 340 -33.53 -2.81 8.01
N GLU A 341 -32.69 -3.76 8.41
CA GLU A 341 -32.96 -4.66 9.52
C GLU A 341 -32.27 -4.17 10.79
N LYS A 342 -33.00 -4.24 11.92
CA LYS A 342 -32.48 -3.84 13.23
C LYS A 342 -31.54 -4.91 13.78
N THR A 343 -30.45 -4.47 14.37
CA THR A 343 -29.50 -5.33 15.07
C THR A 343 -29.40 -4.94 16.54
N LYS A 344 -28.87 -5.83 17.38
CA LYS A 344 -28.67 -5.53 18.80
C LYS A 344 -27.33 -4.80 19.02
N VAL A 345 -27.40 -3.61 19.62
CA VAL A 345 -26.25 -2.87 20.16
C VAL A 345 -26.57 -2.53 21.60
N LEU A 346 -25.70 -2.93 22.55
CA LEU A 346 -25.96 -2.77 23.99
C LEU A 346 -27.34 -3.28 24.45
N SER A 347 -27.85 -4.34 23.82
CA SER A 347 -29.21 -4.90 24.01
C SER A 347 -30.38 -4.02 23.53
N HIS A 348 -30.13 -2.90 22.86
CA HIS A 348 -31.15 -2.12 22.15
C HIS A 348 -31.24 -2.56 20.69
N SER A 349 -32.44 -2.51 20.12
CA SER A 349 -32.70 -2.85 18.70
C SER A 349 -32.55 -1.60 17.85
N VAL A 350 -31.52 -1.53 17.00
CA VAL A 350 -31.06 -0.30 16.33
C VAL A 350 -30.83 -0.52 14.85
N LEU A 351 -31.08 0.51 14.04
CA LEU A 351 -30.60 0.57 12.66
C LEU A 351 -29.17 1.13 12.66
N LEU A 352 -28.30 0.56 11.83
CA LEU A 352 -26.92 1.00 11.69
C LEU A 352 -26.80 1.90 10.46
N ASN A 353 -25.95 2.91 10.54
CA ASN A 353 -25.68 3.80 9.42
C ASN A 353 -24.16 3.93 9.21
N ASP A 354 -23.64 3.26 8.19
CA ASP A 354 -22.24 3.39 7.80
C ASP A 354 -22.09 4.58 6.84
N VAL A 355 -21.19 5.52 7.15
CA VAL A 355 -20.94 6.71 6.33
C VAL A 355 -19.54 6.58 5.75
N TYR A 356 -19.38 6.84 4.45
CA TYR A 356 -18.08 6.84 3.77
C TYR A 356 -17.97 8.12 2.92
N TYR A 357 -16.91 8.89 3.14
CA TYR A 357 -16.69 10.12 2.39
C TYR A 357 -16.14 9.84 1.00
N ALA A 358 -16.42 10.74 0.04
CA ALA A 358 -15.90 10.61 -1.33
C ALA A 358 -14.37 10.45 -1.39
N SER A 359 -13.64 11.10 -0.47
CA SER A 359 -12.19 11.01 -0.32
C SER A 359 -11.66 9.61 0.02
N GLU A 360 -12.52 8.75 0.56
CA GLU A 360 -12.14 7.40 1.03
C GLU A 360 -12.46 6.31 0.00
N ILE A 361 -13.18 6.67 -1.07
CA ILE A 361 -13.60 5.75 -2.12
C ILE A 361 -12.45 5.59 -3.11
N GLU A 362 -11.72 4.48 -3.01
CA GLU A 362 -10.57 4.18 -3.87
C GLU A 362 -10.99 3.65 -5.24
N GLU A 363 -12.08 2.87 -5.28
CA GLU A 363 -12.57 2.23 -6.50
C GLU A 363 -14.06 1.90 -6.39
N VAL A 364 -14.76 1.96 -7.52
CA VAL A 364 -16.10 1.42 -7.69
C VAL A 364 -16.15 0.64 -8.99
N CYS A 365 -16.48 -0.65 -8.92
CA CYS A 365 -16.48 -1.54 -10.07
C CYS A 365 -17.85 -2.20 -10.22
N LEU A 366 -18.47 -2.03 -11.37
CA LEU A 366 -19.59 -2.86 -11.78
C LEU A 366 -19.04 -4.27 -12.09
N VAL A 367 -19.60 -5.29 -11.43
CA VAL A 367 -19.21 -6.69 -11.64
C VAL A 367 -20.11 -7.32 -12.70
N ASP A 368 -21.43 -7.16 -12.52
CA ASP A 368 -22.50 -7.62 -13.42
C ASP A 368 -23.64 -6.58 -13.42
N ASP A 369 -24.66 -6.75 -14.26
CA ASP A 369 -25.83 -5.83 -14.36
C ASP A 369 -26.50 -5.54 -13.01
N ASN A 370 -26.46 -6.50 -12.09
CA ASN A 370 -27.11 -6.42 -10.77
C ASN A 370 -26.13 -6.39 -9.60
N GLN A 371 -24.81 -6.35 -9.84
CA GLN A 371 -23.83 -6.42 -8.77
C GLN A 371 -22.67 -5.44 -8.99
N PHE A 372 -22.27 -4.74 -7.93
CA PHE A 372 -21.07 -3.90 -7.94
C PHE A 372 -20.27 -4.04 -6.66
N THR A 373 -19.03 -3.57 -6.70
CA THR A 373 -18.10 -3.55 -5.57
C THR A 373 -17.57 -2.14 -5.33
N LEU A 374 -17.29 -1.84 -4.06
CA LEU A 374 -16.76 -0.57 -3.60
C LEU A 374 -15.51 -0.84 -2.75
N THR A 375 -14.38 -0.30 -3.15
CA THR A 375 -13.12 -0.36 -2.39
C THR A 375 -12.94 0.93 -1.61
N ILE A 376 -12.73 0.80 -0.29
CA ILE A 376 -12.60 1.93 0.63
C ILE A 376 -11.25 1.83 1.36
N ALA A 377 -10.51 2.92 1.41
CA ALA A 377 -9.11 2.97 1.88
C ALA A 377 -8.85 2.41 3.30
N ASN A 378 -9.87 2.40 4.16
CA ASN A 378 -9.76 1.98 5.57
C ASN A 378 -10.57 0.72 5.91
N GLU A 379 -11.16 0.07 4.91
CA GLU A 379 -11.89 -1.20 5.09
C GLU A 379 -10.97 -2.40 4.83
N SER A 380 -11.23 -3.53 5.49
CA SER A 380 -10.40 -4.75 5.35
C SER A 380 -10.48 -5.40 3.96
N GLY A 381 -11.41 -4.97 3.12
CA GLY A 381 -11.63 -5.48 1.78
C GLY A 381 -12.77 -4.75 1.07
N PRO A 382 -13.03 -5.08 -0.20
CA PRO A 382 -14.10 -4.46 -0.97
C PRO A 382 -15.48 -4.84 -0.42
N LEU A 383 -16.39 -3.87 -0.42
CA LEU A 383 -17.80 -4.08 -0.10
C LEU A 383 -18.57 -4.45 -1.36
N SER A 384 -19.28 -5.57 -1.33
CA SER A 384 -20.06 -6.06 -2.48
C SER A 384 -21.56 -5.84 -2.27
N PHE A 385 -22.24 -5.34 -3.30
CA PHE A 385 -23.67 -5.02 -3.26
C PHE A 385 -24.41 -5.56 -4.47
N ILE A 386 -25.65 -6.03 -4.25
CA ILE A 386 -26.59 -6.40 -5.30
C ILE A 386 -27.76 -5.41 -5.30
N HIS A 387 -28.11 -4.87 -6.47
CA HIS A 387 -29.25 -3.98 -6.67
C HIS A 387 -29.70 -3.99 -8.14
N ASN A 388 -30.97 -3.72 -8.42
CA ASN A 388 -31.49 -3.73 -9.81
C ASN A 388 -31.01 -2.52 -10.64
N ASP A 389 -30.70 -1.40 -9.97
CA ASP A 389 -30.23 -0.16 -10.60
C ASP A 389 -28.72 0.08 -10.36
N CYS A 390 -27.88 -0.96 -10.49
CA CYS A 390 -26.44 -0.84 -10.21
C CYS A 390 -25.75 0.25 -11.02
N ASP A 391 -26.04 0.37 -12.33
CA ASP A 391 -25.50 1.44 -13.17
C ASP A 391 -25.78 2.84 -12.59
N SER A 392 -27.02 3.09 -12.16
CA SER A 392 -27.42 4.38 -11.60
C SER A 392 -26.76 4.68 -10.27
N ILE A 393 -26.46 3.65 -9.46
CA ILE A 393 -25.74 3.78 -8.20
C ILE A 393 -24.26 4.06 -8.48
N VAL A 394 -23.62 3.23 -9.30
CA VAL A 394 -22.21 3.34 -9.66
C VAL A 394 -21.92 4.71 -10.29
N GLN A 395 -22.75 5.17 -11.23
CA GLN A 395 -22.61 6.51 -11.83
C GLN A 395 -22.75 7.63 -10.80
N ALA A 396 -23.66 7.52 -9.83
CA ALA A 396 -23.80 8.50 -8.76
C ALA A 396 -22.55 8.52 -7.84
N ILE A 397 -21.97 7.35 -7.54
CA ILE A 397 -20.76 7.23 -6.73
C ILE A 397 -19.54 7.77 -7.48
N ILE A 398 -19.38 7.44 -8.77
CA ILE A 398 -18.32 8.00 -9.63
C ILE A 398 -18.45 9.52 -9.70
N HIS A 399 -19.67 10.05 -9.84
CA HIS A 399 -19.90 11.48 -9.91
C HIS A 399 -19.39 12.22 -8.66
N ILE A 400 -19.72 11.74 -7.45
CA ILE A 400 -19.29 12.40 -6.22
C ILE A 400 -17.77 12.29 -6.01
N ARG A 401 -17.17 11.18 -6.45
CA ARG A 401 -15.72 10.97 -6.39
C ARG A 401 -15.00 11.93 -7.33
N ASN A 402 -15.38 11.96 -8.61
CA ASN A 402 -14.78 12.84 -9.61
C ASN A 402 -14.95 14.32 -9.21
N ARG A 403 -16.12 14.69 -8.65
CA ARG A 403 -16.35 16.03 -8.11
C ARG A 403 -15.39 16.34 -6.96
N TRP A 404 -15.17 15.39 -6.05
CA TRP A 404 -14.21 15.56 -4.96
C TRP A 404 -12.77 15.67 -5.47
N GLU A 405 -12.36 14.84 -6.44
CA GLU A 405 -11.04 14.88 -7.07
C GLU A 405 -10.79 16.23 -7.75
N LEU A 406 -11.76 16.73 -8.54
CA LEU A 406 -11.71 18.05 -9.17
C LEU A 406 -11.73 19.22 -8.18
N SER A 407 -12.20 19.00 -6.94
CA SER A 407 -12.21 20.03 -5.89
C SER A 407 -10.93 20.07 -5.07
N GLN A 408 -10.04 19.08 -5.24
CA GLN A 408 -8.73 19.12 -4.61
C GLN A 408 -7.87 20.21 -5.27
N PRO A 409 -7.21 21.08 -4.48
CA PRO A 409 -6.24 22.00 -5.05
C PRO A 409 -5.09 21.20 -5.69
N ASP A 410 -4.63 21.63 -6.87
CA ASP A 410 -3.55 21.00 -7.69
C ASP A 410 -2.21 20.78 -6.93
N SER A 411 -2.12 21.18 -5.66
CA SER A 411 -0.93 21.16 -4.81
C SER A 411 -0.93 20.10 -3.70
N VAL A 412 -2.02 19.36 -3.47
CA VAL A 412 -2.00 18.25 -2.50
C VAL A 412 -1.85 16.95 -3.27
N SER A 413 -0.59 16.60 -3.59
CA SER A 413 -0.27 15.20 -3.81
C SER A 413 -0.63 14.46 -2.52
N VAL A 414 -1.77 13.75 -2.51
CA VAL A 414 -2.07 12.79 -1.46
C VAL A 414 -0.92 11.80 -1.49
N HIS A 415 0.05 11.95 -0.57
CA HIS A 415 1.09 10.97 -0.39
C HIS A 415 0.37 9.68 -0.03
N GLN A 416 0.33 8.73 -0.98
CA GLN A 416 -0.16 7.39 -0.70
C GLN A 416 0.60 6.92 0.54
N LYS A 417 -0.13 6.50 1.59
CA LYS A 417 0.51 5.95 2.80
C LYS A 417 1.47 4.86 2.34
N ILE A 418 2.77 5.11 2.48
CA ILE A 418 3.81 4.18 2.06
C ILE A 418 3.60 2.91 2.87
N ARG A 419 3.26 1.79 2.21
CA ARG A 419 3.10 0.53 2.94
C ARG A 419 4.50 0.06 3.31
N PRO A 420 4.69 -0.64 4.44
CA PRO A 420 6.01 -1.07 4.90
C PRO A 420 6.84 -1.83 3.84
N LYS A 421 6.18 -2.54 2.93
CA LYS A 421 6.81 -3.24 1.81
C LYS A 421 7.34 -2.32 0.70
N ASP A 422 6.71 -1.17 0.46
CA ASP A 422 7.07 -0.24 -0.61
C ASP A 422 8.18 0.75 -0.16
N VAL A 423 8.45 0.83 1.15
CA VAL A 423 9.43 1.75 1.76
C VAL A 423 10.82 1.69 1.13
N PRO A 424 11.45 0.51 0.89
CA PRO A 424 12.81 0.47 0.37
C PRO A 424 12.93 1.06 -1.04
N GLY A 425 11.97 0.76 -1.92
CA GLY A 425 11.94 1.29 -3.30
C GLY A 425 11.75 2.81 -3.34
N THR A 426 10.81 3.34 -2.54
CA THR A 426 10.56 4.79 -2.43
C THR A 426 11.78 5.53 -1.91
N LEU A 427 12.37 5.05 -0.81
CA LEU A 427 13.54 5.70 -0.22
C LEU A 427 14.78 5.60 -1.12
N LEU A 428 14.91 4.53 -1.92
CA LEU A 428 16.02 4.36 -2.84
C LEU A 428 15.93 5.37 -4.00
N ASN A 429 14.76 5.56 -4.59
CA ASN A 429 14.56 6.58 -5.61
C ASN A 429 14.83 7.98 -5.06
N MET A 430 14.35 8.27 -3.83
CA MET A 430 14.62 9.54 -3.15
C MET A 430 16.13 9.79 -2.98
N ALA A 431 16.91 8.77 -2.61
CA ALA A 431 18.34 8.90 -2.48
C ALA A 431 19.04 9.12 -3.84
N LEU A 432 18.75 8.27 -4.84
CA LEU A 432 19.40 8.33 -6.15
C LEU A 432 19.10 9.63 -6.92
N LEU A 433 17.85 10.11 -6.86
CA LEU A 433 17.44 11.35 -7.51
C LEU A 433 18.11 12.57 -6.85
N ASN A 434 18.10 12.65 -5.51
CA ASN A 434 18.66 13.79 -4.78
C ASN A 434 20.19 13.82 -4.78
N LEU A 435 20.87 12.69 -5.02
CA LEU A 435 22.30 12.67 -5.32
C LEU A 435 22.65 13.49 -6.58
N GLY A 436 21.72 13.63 -7.52
CA GLY A 436 21.88 14.46 -8.71
C GLY A 436 21.66 15.96 -8.50
N SER A 437 21.30 16.40 -7.30
CA SER A 437 20.98 17.81 -7.04
C SER A 437 22.19 18.74 -7.23
N SER A 438 21.94 19.98 -7.63
CA SER A 438 22.97 21.03 -7.66
C SER A 438 23.39 21.48 -6.24
N ASP A 439 22.53 21.31 -5.24
CA ASP A 439 22.82 21.63 -3.84
C ASP A 439 23.75 20.58 -3.19
N PRO A 440 24.99 20.96 -2.78
CA PRO A 440 25.91 20.06 -2.10
C PRO A 440 25.37 19.47 -0.78
N SER A 441 24.54 20.22 -0.06
CA SER A 441 23.98 19.79 1.22
C SER A 441 22.97 18.65 0.99
N LEU A 442 22.08 18.83 0.03
CA LEU A 442 21.11 17.80 -0.37
C LEU A 442 21.80 16.54 -0.91
N ARG A 443 22.87 16.67 -1.72
CA ARG A 443 23.63 15.51 -2.19
C ARG A 443 24.26 14.72 -1.03
N THR A 444 24.81 15.42 -0.05
CA THR A 444 25.43 14.78 1.13
C THR A 444 24.37 14.07 1.98
N ALA A 445 23.21 14.70 2.20
CA ALA A 445 22.09 14.08 2.89
C ALA A 445 21.57 12.85 2.14
N ALA A 446 21.45 12.91 0.80
CA ALA A 446 21.03 11.80 -0.04
C ALA A 446 22.04 10.64 -0.04
N TYR A 447 23.34 10.93 0.00
CA TYR A 447 24.37 9.91 0.15
C TYR A 447 24.29 9.21 1.51
N ASN A 448 24.13 9.96 2.59
CA ASN A 448 23.97 9.38 3.93
C ASN A 448 22.67 8.57 4.03
N GLN A 449 21.59 9.04 3.39
CA GLN A 449 20.36 8.27 3.25
C GLN A 449 20.60 6.96 2.51
N LEU A 450 21.35 6.96 1.41
CA LEU A 450 21.71 5.74 0.68
C LEU A 450 22.52 4.77 1.57
N CYS A 451 23.48 5.28 2.35
CA CYS A 451 24.26 4.48 3.31
C CYS A 451 23.34 3.83 4.36
N ALA A 452 22.48 4.63 4.99
CA ALA A 452 21.54 4.18 6.00
C ALA A 452 20.55 3.15 5.44
N LEU A 453 20.05 3.36 4.23
CA LEU A 453 19.12 2.46 3.55
C LEU A 453 19.79 1.12 3.24
N THR A 454 21.01 1.16 2.71
CA THR A 454 21.82 -0.03 2.44
C THR A 454 22.08 -0.83 3.72
N ALA A 455 22.43 -0.16 4.82
CA ALA A 455 22.66 -0.80 6.12
C ALA A 455 21.36 -1.34 6.77
N THR A 456 20.25 -0.62 6.62
CA THR A 456 18.97 -0.98 7.27
C THR A 456 18.29 -2.15 6.59
N PHE A 457 18.35 -2.21 5.25
CA PHE A 457 17.69 -3.23 4.44
C PHE A 457 18.65 -4.30 3.91
N ASP A 458 19.91 -4.29 4.35
CA ASP A 458 20.98 -5.21 3.93
C ASP A 458 21.13 -5.29 2.40
N LEU A 459 21.06 -4.13 1.73
CA LEU A 459 21.17 -4.08 0.27
C LEU A 459 22.63 -4.34 -0.15
N LYS A 460 22.83 -5.27 -1.09
CA LYS A 460 24.17 -5.66 -1.53
C LYS A 460 24.73 -4.69 -2.56
N ILE A 461 25.55 -3.76 -2.11
CA ILE A 461 26.35 -2.87 -2.96
C ILE A 461 27.82 -3.32 -2.92
N GLU A 462 28.47 -3.36 -4.08
CA GLU A 462 29.91 -3.63 -4.17
C GLU A 462 30.70 -2.40 -3.72
N GLY A 463 31.53 -2.55 -2.69
CA GLY A 463 32.27 -1.46 -2.05
C GLY A 463 31.50 -0.87 -0.86
N GLN A 464 32.20 -0.72 0.28
CA GLN A 464 31.59 -0.13 1.47
C GLN A 464 31.30 1.35 1.23
N LEU A 465 30.01 1.71 1.21
CA LEU A 465 29.59 3.09 1.39
C LEU A 465 29.95 3.49 2.83
N LEU A 466 30.71 4.58 2.98
CA LEU A 466 31.19 5.03 4.29
C LEU A 466 30.40 6.27 4.70
N GLU A 467 29.65 6.17 5.79
CA GLU A 467 28.98 7.33 6.38
C GLU A 467 30.02 8.19 7.13
N THR A 468 30.20 9.44 6.74
CA THR A 468 31.09 10.38 7.44
C THR A 468 30.62 11.82 7.23
N SER A 469 30.55 12.60 8.32
CA SER A 469 30.08 14.00 8.34
C SER A 469 30.97 15.02 7.61
N GLY A 470 32.06 14.57 6.98
CA GLY A 470 33.02 15.40 6.23
C GLY A 470 33.18 15.03 4.76
N LEU A 471 32.30 14.18 4.20
CA LEU A 471 32.36 13.79 2.79
C LEU A 471 31.76 14.89 1.89
N CYS A 472 32.52 15.30 0.88
CA CYS A 472 32.02 16.16 -0.18
C CYS A 472 31.59 15.29 -1.36
N ILE A 473 30.30 15.31 -1.70
CA ILE A 473 29.78 14.62 -2.88
C ILE A 473 29.86 15.56 -4.10
N PRO A 474 30.70 15.24 -5.11
CA PRO A 474 30.81 16.06 -6.33
C PRO A 474 29.48 16.12 -7.08
N SER A 475 29.25 17.21 -7.82
CA SER A 475 28.07 17.34 -8.70
C SER A 475 28.12 16.41 -9.92
N ASN A 476 29.33 16.09 -10.41
CA ASN A 476 29.51 15.12 -11.50
C ASN A 476 29.60 13.69 -10.93
N ASN A 477 28.46 13.15 -10.53
CA ASN A 477 28.36 11.84 -9.87
C ASN A 477 27.42 10.85 -10.60
N THR A 478 26.97 11.18 -11.81
CA THR A 478 26.06 10.34 -12.61
C THR A 478 26.57 8.91 -12.81
N ILE A 479 27.88 8.76 -13.07
CA ILE A 479 28.52 7.44 -13.25
C ILE A 479 28.40 6.61 -11.97
N PHE A 480 28.62 7.23 -10.81
CA PHE A 480 28.48 6.58 -9.51
C PHE A 480 27.03 6.15 -9.27
N ILE A 481 26.06 7.07 -9.43
CA ILE A 481 24.63 6.79 -9.24
C ILE A 481 24.18 5.63 -10.13
N LYS A 482 24.60 5.65 -11.41
CA LYS A 482 24.30 4.58 -12.37
C LYS A 482 24.90 3.24 -11.93
N SER A 483 26.18 3.21 -11.55
CA SER A 483 26.85 1.98 -11.13
C SER A 483 26.22 1.35 -9.88
N VAL A 484 25.79 2.18 -8.92
CA VAL A 484 25.04 1.72 -7.76
C VAL A 484 23.70 1.11 -8.18
N SER A 485 22.96 1.79 -9.07
CA SER A 485 21.67 1.29 -9.55
C SER A 485 21.81 -0.03 -10.33
N GLU A 486 22.83 -0.18 -11.17
CA GLU A 486 23.11 -1.43 -11.91
C GLU A 486 23.42 -2.60 -10.95
N THR A 487 24.21 -2.33 -9.91
CA THR A 487 24.54 -3.31 -8.87
C THR A 487 23.29 -3.75 -8.11
N LEU A 488 22.46 -2.77 -7.68
CA LEU A 488 21.22 -3.03 -6.96
C LEU A 488 20.17 -3.74 -7.83
N ALA A 489 20.02 -3.36 -9.10
CA ALA A 489 19.11 -4.04 -10.02
C ALA A 489 19.50 -5.52 -10.21
N THR A 490 20.80 -5.82 -10.17
CA THR A 490 21.31 -7.20 -10.28
C THR A 490 21.09 -8.00 -9.00
N ASN A 491 21.41 -7.41 -7.85
CA ASN A 491 21.41 -8.10 -6.56
C ASN A 491 20.03 -8.13 -5.88
N GLU A 492 19.22 -7.08 -6.05
CA GLU A 492 17.94 -6.86 -5.38
C GLU A 492 16.75 -6.75 -6.35
N PRO A 493 16.54 -7.71 -7.26
CA PRO A 493 15.52 -7.64 -8.31
C PRO A 493 14.09 -7.63 -7.76
N HIS A 494 13.89 -7.99 -6.50
CA HIS A 494 12.58 -8.00 -5.85
C HIS A 494 11.97 -6.59 -5.68
N LEU A 495 12.81 -5.55 -5.63
CA LEU A 495 12.41 -4.14 -5.48
C LEU A 495 11.92 -3.50 -6.78
N THR A 496 12.12 -4.17 -7.93
CA THR A 496 11.91 -3.60 -9.27
C THR A 496 10.58 -2.87 -9.45
N LEU A 497 9.46 -3.51 -9.06
CA LEU A 497 8.14 -2.95 -9.33
C LEU A 497 7.89 -1.65 -8.56
N GLU A 498 8.32 -1.60 -7.30
CA GLU A 498 8.15 -0.45 -6.41
C GLU A 498 9.12 0.67 -6.79
N PHE A 499 10.36 0.32 -7.09
CA PHE A 499 11.37 1.28 -7.53
C PHE A 499 10.98 1.97 -8.84
N LEU A 500 10.56 1.21 -9.86
CA LEU A 500 10.14 1.79 -11.15
C LEU A 500 8.92 2.69 -11.03
N GLU A 501 7.95 2.31 -10.20
CA GLU A 501 6.76 3.13 -9.92
C GLU A 501 7.15 4.50 -9.36
N GLU A 502 8.06 4.52 -8.38
CA GLU A 502 8.57 5.74 -7.75
C GLU A 502 9.44 6.57 -8.69
N CYS A 503 10.24 5.91 -9.55
CA CYS A 503 11.01 6.59 -10.59
C CYS A 503 10.07 7.36 -11.54
N ILE A 504 9.00 6.71 -12.02
CA ILE A 504 8.03 7.33 -12.94
C ILE A 504 7.32 8.49 -12.27
N GLN A 505 6.95 8.35 -11.00
CA GLN A 505 6.29 9.43 -10.25
C GLN A 505 7.24 10.61 -10.01
N GLY A 506 8.48 10.34 -9.58
CA GLY A 506 9.52 11.35 -9.37
C GLY A 506 9.95 12.05 -10.67
N PHE A 507 9.92 11.35 -11.81
CA PHE A 507 10.27 11.89 -13.12
C PHE A 507 9.42 13.11 -13.48
N ARG A 508 8.10 13.03 -13.27
CA ARG A 508 7.13 14.08 -13.66
C ARG A 508 7.37 15.42 -12.99
N VAL A 509 7.84 15.40 -11.73
CA VAL A 509 8.05 16.59 -10.91
C VAL A 509 9.50 17.10 -10.95
N SER A 510 10.38 16.41 -11.66
CA SER A 510 11.81 16.73 -11.76
C SER A 510 12.11 17.73 -12.86
N ASN A 511 13.23 18.46 -12.73
CA ASN A 511 13.76 19.28 -13.82
C ASN A 511 14.42 18.40 -14.91
N ILE A 512 14.78 18.99 -16.05
CA ILE A 512 15.31 18.26 -17.22
C ILE A 512 16.61 17.50 -16.90
N GLU A 513 17.52 18.10 -16.13
CA GLU A 513 18.79 17.46 -15.74
C GLU A 513 18.55 16.19 -14.91
N LEU A 514 17.68 16.28 -13.90
CA LEU A 514 17.29 15.16 -13.05
C LEU A 514 16.45 14.13 -13.81
N LYS A 515 15.67 14.54 -14.80
CA LYS A 515 14.96 13.60 -15.71
C LYS A 515 15.94 12.75 -16.50
N HIS A 516 17.01 13.33 -17.06
CA HIS A 516 18.07 12.56 -17.73
C HIS A 516 18.75 11.58 -16.76
N LEU A 517 19.06 12.02 -15.54
CA LEU A 517 19.63 11.15 -14.51
C LEU A 517 18.68 10.00 -14.14
N CYS A 518 17.39 10.29 -14.00
CA CYS A 518 16.36 9.29 -13.72
C CYS A 518 16.31 8.21 -14.80
N LEU A 519 16.42 8.55 -16.08
CA LEU A 519 16.55 7.54 -17.14
C LEU A 519 17.79 6.67 -16.95
N GLU A 520 18.95 7.25 -16.60
CA GLU A 520 20.19 6.48 -16.42
C GLU A 520 20.09 5.45 -15.29
N TYR A 521 19.51 5.80 -14.14
CA TYR A 521 19.40 4.87 -13.01
C TYR A 521 18.15 3.98 -13.07
N MET A 522 17.10 4.35 -13.81
CA MET A 522 15.89 3.53 -13.95
C MET A 522 16.07 2.40 -14.97
N THR A 523 16.78 2.65 -16.08
CA THR A 523 16.97 1.68 -17.17
C THR A 523 17.47 0.29 -16.73
N PRO A 524 18.46 0.15 -15.81
CA PRO A 524 18.95 -1.16 -15.35
C PRO A 524 17.88 -2.09 -14.76
N TRP A 525 16.77 -1.54 -14.29
CA TRP A 525 15.69 -2.29 -13.63
C TRP A 525 14.66 -2.83 -14.61
N LEU A 526 14.57 -2.28 -15.83
CA LEU A 526 13.55 -2.68 -16.82
C LEU A 526 13.62 -4.17 -17.21
N PRO A 527 14.81 -4.79 -17.41
CA PRO A 527 14.89 -6.22 -17.73
C PRO A 527 14.34 -7.14 -16.64
N ASN A 528 14.32 -6.70 -15.37
CA ASN A 528 13.81 -7.50 -14.26
C ASN A 528 12.28 -7.67 -14.31
N LEU A 529 11.54 -6.89 -15.11
CA LEU A 529 10.10 -7.03 -15.27
C LEU A 529 9.69 -8.46 -15.70
N VAL A 530 10.52 -9.16 -16.49
CA VAL A 530 10.27 -10.56 -16.91
C VAL A 530 10.12 -11.51 -15.73
N ARG A 531 10.83 -11.25 -14.63
CA ARG A 531 10.78 -12.10 -13.43
C ARG A 531 9.39 -12.12 -12.80
N PHE A 532 8.57 -11.11 -13.07
CA PHE A 532 7.21 -10.95 -12.56
C PHE A 532 6.12 -11.44 -13.53
N CYS A 533 6.51 -12.00 -14.69
CA CYS A 533 5.62 -12.49 -15.74
C CYS A 533 5.46 -14.03 -15.77
N LYS A 534 5.93 -14.77 -14.74
CA LYS A 534 5.93 -16.25 -14.75
C LYS A 534 4.55 -16.85 -14.41
N PRO A 535 4.14 -17.95 -15.07
CA PRO A 535 2.78 -18.49 -15.02
C PRO A 535 2.37 -19.26 -13.74
N ALA A 536 3.27 -19.41 -12.76
CA ALA A 536 3.04 -20.31 -11.62
C ALA A 536 2.32 -19.65 -10.42
N ASP A 537 2.34 -18.32 -10.27
CA ASP A 537 1.68 -17.61 -9.16
C ASP A 537 1.16 -16.22 -9.57
N GLU A 538 -0.14 -16.00 -9.38
CA GLU A 538 -0.84 -14.70 -9.28
C GLU A 538 -0.90 -13.79 -10.53
N ASN A 539 -2.07 -13.77 -11.20
CA ASN A 539 -2.51 -12.72 -12.15
C ASN A 539 -2.22 -11.28 -11.66
N LYS A 540 -2.12 -11.05 -10.34
CA LYS A 540 -1.85 -9.74 -9.75
C LYS A 540 -0.46 -9.18 -10.04
N ARG A 541 0.60 -10.01 -10.08
CA ARG A 541 1.96 -9.53 -10.34
C ARG A 541 2.14 -9.15 -11.81
N GLN A 542 1.59 -9.98 -12.70
CA GLN A 542 1.51 -9.67 -14.13
C GLN A 542 0.69 -8.39 -14.37
N GLN A 543 -0.42 -8.20 -13.65
CA GLN A 543 -1.20 -6.96 -13.73
C GLN A 543 -0.40 -5.73 -13.31
N LYS A 544 0.46 -5.84 -12.28
CA LYS A 544 1.37 -4.74 -11.90
C LYS A 544 2.40 -4.41 -12.98
N VAL A 545 2.95 -5.41 -13.67
CA VAL A 545 3.85 -5.16 -14.81
C VAL A 545 3.12 -4.40 -15.92
N ILE A 546 1.90 -4.82 -16.25
CA ILE A 546 1.05 -4.11 -17.23
C ILE A 546 0.81 -2.67 -16.80
N GLN A 547 0.51 -2.41 -15.52
CA GLN A 547 0.33 -1.06 -14.99
C GLN A 547 1.58 -0.19 -15.13
N ILE A 548 2.77 -0.74 -14.89
CA ILE A 548 4.04 -0.02 -15.09
C ILE A 548 4.23 0.31 -16.58
N LEU A 549 3.98 -0.64 -17.49
CA LEU A 549 4.07 -0.41 -18.94
C LEU A 549 3.08 0.67 -19.41
N GLU A 550 1.84 0.65 -18.90
CA GLU A 550 0.83 1.68 -19.19
C GLU A 550 1.27 3.07 -18.70
N LYS A 551 1.92 3.15 -17.53
CA LYS A 551 2.51 4.40 -17.01
C LYS A 551 3.69 4.89 -17.84
N LEU A 552 4.55 4.00 -18.33
CA LEU A 552 5.65 4.37 -19.23
C LEU A 552 5.14 4.87 -20.59
N ILE A 553 4.06 4.28 -21.13
CA ILE A 553 3.38 4.78 -22.33
C ILE A 553 2.85 6.19 -22.08
N LEU A 554 2.18 6.40 -20.94
CA LEU A 554 1.65 7.71 -20.58
C LEU A 554 2.76 8.74 -20.38
N LEU A 555 3.88 8.35 -19.76
CA LEU A 555 5.07 9.18 -19.59
C LEU A 555 5.62 9.63 -20.96
N THR A 556 5.77 8.67 -21.89
CA THR A 556 6.24 8.92 -23.26
C THR A 556 5.35 9.93 -23.99
N LYS A 557 4.02 9.83 -23.81
CA LYS A 557 3.07 10.77 -24.41
C LYS A 557 3.15 12.18 -23.79
N GLN A 558 3.32 12.28 -22.48
CA GLN A 558 3.22 13.55 -21.75
C GLN A 558 4.51 14.36 -21.81
N GLU A 559 5.66 13.71 -21.87
CA GLU A 559 6.97 14.33 -21.76
C GLU A 559 7.57 14.69 -23.13
N VAL A 560 7.09 15.79 -23.71
CA VAL A 560 7.47 16.24 -25.07
C VAL A 560 8.97 16.50 -25.21
N GLU A 561 9.59 17.18 -24.25
CA GLU A 561 11.03 17.53 -24.30
C GLU A 561 11.93 16.30 -24.09
N MET A 562 11.50 15.35 -23.26
CA MET A 562 12.27 14.13 -22.98
C MET A 562 11.97 13.00 -23.94
N TYR A 563 11.06 13.20 -24.90
CA TYR A 563 10.53 12.16 -25.78
C TYR A 563 11.64 11.32 -26.45
N PRO A 564 12.68 11.89 -27.11
CA PRO A 564 13.74 11.08 -27.73
C PRO A 564 14.55 10.28 -26.70
N SER A 565 14.76 10.84 -25.51
CA SER A 565 15.52 10.18 -24.45
C SER A 565 14.75 9.00 -23.85
N ILE A 566 13.43 9.15 -23.69
CA ILE A 566 12.55 8.06 -23.24
C ILE A 566 12.55 6.93 -24.28
N GLN A 567 12.44 7.25 -25.58
CA GLN A 567 12.54 6.26 -26.65
C GLN A 567 13.85 5.46 -26.58
N ALA A 568 14.98 6.16 -26.49
CA ALA A 568 16.30 5.54 -26.49
C ALA A 568 16.61 4.74 -25.21
N LYS A 569 16.18 5.21 -24.04
CA LYS A 569 16.58 4.61 -22.75
C LYS A 569 15.58 3.58 -22.21
N ILE A 570 14.29 3.79 -22.45
CA ILE A 570 13.23 2.91 -21.95
C ILE A 570 12.86 1.89 -23.01
N TRP A 571 12.37 2.34 -24.16
CA TRP A 571 11.79 1.45 -25.16
C TRP A 571 12.83 0.61 -25.88
N SER A 572 14.01 1.17 -26.18
CA SER A 572 15.14 0.36 -26.68
C SER A 572 15.57 -0.71 -25.67
N SER A 573 15.62 -0.39 -24.37
CA SER A 573 15.99 -1.35 -23.32
C SER A 573 14.95 -2.47 -23.18
N ILE A 574 13.65 -2.13 -23.15
CA ILE A 574 12.58 -3.14 -23.14
C ILE A 574 12.60 -3.98 -24.43
N GLY A 575 12.96 -3.38 -25.56
CA GLY A 575 13.14 -4.05 -26.85
C GLY A 575 14.19 -5.17 -26.83
N GLN A 576 15.18 -5.08 -25.95
CA GLN A 576 16.22 -6.11 -25.74
C GLN A 576 15.70 -7.32 -24.95
N VAL A 577 14.44 -7.30 -24.49
CA VAL A 577 13.86 -8.31 -23.60
C VAL A 577 12.70 -9.04 -24.30
N PRO A 578 12.98 -10.15 -25.02
CA PRO A 578 12.01 -10.84 -25.89
C PRO A 578 10.68 -11.21 -25.23
N GLU A 579 10.72 -11.55 -23.94
CA GLU A 579 9.57 -12.01 -23.15
C GLU A 579 8.56 -10.89 -22.86
N LEU A 580 8.98 -9.63 -22.86
CA LEU A 580 8.11 -8.48 -22.61
C LEU A 580 7.41 -7.99 -23.88
N ILE A 581 7.97 -8.29 -25.06
CA ILE A 581 7.51 -7.72 -26.34
C ILE A 581 6.02 -7.98 -26.59
N ASP A 582 5.52 -9.19 -26.33
CA ASP A 582 4.09 -9.46 -26.54
C ASP A 582 3.19 -8.61 -25.64
N MET A 583 3.58 -8.43 -24.39
CA MET A 583 2.83 -7.65 -23.41
C MET A 583 2.84 -6.15 -23.74
N VAL A 584 3.96 -5.63 -24.21
CA VAL A 584 4.10 -4.24 -24.66
C VAL A 584 3.23 -3.99 -25.89
N LEU A 585 3.32 -4.88 -26.89
CA LEU A 585 2.48 -4.78 -28.09
C LEU A 585 0.99 -4.87 -27.75
N ASP A 586 0.58 -5.77 -26.85
CA ASP A 586 -0.80 -5.84 -26.36
C ASP A 586 -1.24 -4.53 -25.69
N SER A 587 -0.35 -3.89 -24.94
CA SER A 587 -0.60 -2.60 -24.27
C SER A 587 -0.74 -1.46 -25.28
N PHE A 588 0.10 -1.41 -26.32
CA PHE A 588 -0.02 -0.43 -27.41
C PHE A 588 -1.36 -0.57 -28.14
N ILE A 589 -1.74 -1.81 -28.47
CA ILE A 589 -3.02 -2.10 -29.15
C ILE A 589 -4.19 -1.66 -28.28
N ARG A 590 -4.22 -2.06 -27.00
CA ARG A 590 -5.28 -1.67 -26.07
C ARG A 590 -5.43 -0.15 -26.01
N ARG A 591 -4.32 0.57 -25.89
CA ARG A 591 -4.32 2.04 -25.78
C ARG A 591 -4.71 2.75 -27.07
N SER A 592 -4.42 2.15 -28.23
CA SER A 592 -4.80 2.69 -29.54
C SER A 592 -6.31 2.66 -29.79
N ASN A 593 -7.03 1.71 -29.20
CA ASN A 593 -8.49 1.58 -29.35
C ASN A 593 -9.29 2.68 -28.66
N ASP A 594 -8.71 3.40 -27.69
CA ASP A 594 -9.42 4.46 -26.94
C ASP A 594 -9.54 5.78 -27.72
N GLY A 595 -8.76 5.97 -28.80
CA GLY A 595 -8.53 7.29 -29.41
C GLY A 595 -9.00 7.49 -30.86
N GLY A 596 -9.35 6.42 -31.59
CA GLY A 596 -9.60 6.47 -33.03
C GLY A 596 -8.31 6.57 -33.88
N TYR A 597 -8.42 6.24 -35.18
CA TYR A 597 -7.27 6.02 -36.09
C TYR A 597 -6.39 7.26 -36.39
N ALA A 598 -6.93 8.47 -36.24
CA ALA A 598 -6.20 9.74 -36.47
C ALA A 598 -5.79 10.42 -35.16
N SER A 599 -5.77 9.67 -34.04
CA SER A 599 -5.35 10.21 -32.76
C SER A 599 -3.83 10.39 -32.71
N PRO A 600 -3.32 11.52 -32.19
CA PRO A 600 -1.90 11.69 -31.88
C PRO A 600 -1.32 10.56 -31.01
N VAL A 601 -2.17 9.84 -30.28
CA VAL A 601 -1.78 8.66 -29.49
C VAL A 601 -1.30 7.52 -30.38
N VAL A 602 -1.93 7.29 -31.53
CA VAL A 602 -1.56 6.19 -32.44
C VAL A 602 -0.20 6.46 -33.07
N GLU A 603 0.06 7.71 -33.47
CA GLU A 603 1.34 8.14 -34.02
C GLU A 603 2.48 7.97 -33.00
N VAL A 604 2.28 8.44 -31.77
CA VAL A 604 3.25 8.25 -30.68
C VAL A 604 3.53 6.77 -30.43
N LEU A 605 2.50 5.91 -30.41
CA LEU A 605 2.67 4.48 -30.20
C LEU A 605 3.39 3.79 -31.37
N ALA A 606 3.11 4.20 -32.61
CA ALA A 606 3.78 3.68 -33.80
C ALA A 606 5.27 4.05 -33.80
N ASP A 607 5.60 5.31 -33.52
CA ASP A 607 6.99 5.76 -33.39
C ASP A 607 7.70 5.07 -32.21
N THR A 608 7.01 4.90 -31.08
CA THR A 608 7.51 4.12 -29.95
C THR A 608 7.77 2.66 -30.30
N ALA A 609 6.96 2.07 -31.18
CA ALA A 609 7.18 0.70 -31.65
C ALA A 609 8.45 0.56 -32.50
N VAL A 610 8.83 1.60 -33.25
CA VAL A 610 10.12 1.64 -33.97
C VAL A 610 11.27 1.65 -32.97
N ALA A 611 11.20 2.47 -31.92
CA ALA A 611 12.21 2.48 -30.85
C ALA A 611 12.30 1.13 -30.13
N LEU A 612 11.17 0.49 -29.83
CA LEU A 612 11.11 -0.87 -29.30
C LEU A 612 11.75 -1.89 -30.26
N ALA A 613 11.50 -1.75 -31.56
CA ALA A 613 12.05 -2.63 -32.59
C ALA A 613 13.56 -2.43 -32.80
N SER A 614 14.11 -1.23 -32.53
CA SER A 614 15.53 -0.91 -32.76
C SER A 614 16.51 -1.90 -32.13
N ALA A 615 16.13 -2.51 -31.00
CA ALA A 615 16.92 -3.50 -30.28
C ALA A 615 16.78 -4.93 -30.83
N ASN A 616 15.65 -5.27 -31.46
CA ASN A 616 15.37 -6.62 -31.95
C ASN A 616 14.37 -6.61 -33.13
N VAL A 617 14.77 -5.98 -34.24
CA VAL A 617 13.91 -5.69 -35.39
C VAL A 617 13.22 -6.95 -35.90
N GLN A 618 13.97 -8.05 -36.08
CA GLN A 618 13.41 -9.29 -36.62
C GLN A 618 12.34 -9.92 -35.72
N LEU A 619 12.55 -9.92 -34.40
CA LEU A 619 11.57 -10.49 -33.47
C LEU A 619 10.30 -9.64 -33.40
N VAL A 620 10.46 -8.32 -33.27
CA VAL A 620 9.35 -7.38 -33.13
C VAL A 620 8.54 -7.36 -34.43
N ALA A 621 9.19 -7.24 -35.59
CA ALA A 621 8.53 -7.31 -36.89
C ALA A 621 7.79 -8.64 -37.08
N LYS A 622 8.41 -9.78 -36.76
CA LYS A 622 7.77 -11.10 -36.84
C LYS A 622 6.53 -11.20 -35.95
N LYS A 623 6.56 -10.64 -34.73
CA LYS A 623 5.40 -10.63 -33.81
C LYS A 623 4.28 -9.72 -34.33
N ILE A 624 4.60 -8.53 -34.82
CA ILE A 624 3.63 -7.58 -35.40
C ILE A 624 2.98 -8.20 -36.65
N ILE A 625 3.77 -8.67 -37.61
CA ILE A 625 3.29 -9.32 -38.84
C ILE A 625 2.45 -10.56 -38.49
N GLY A 626 2.91 -11.38 -37.54
CA GLY A 626 2.18 -12.57 -37.10
C GLY A 626 0.83 -12.26 -36.44
N ARG A 627 0.67 -11.10 -35.78
CA ARG A 627 -0.62 -10.63 -35.26
C ARG A 627 -1.52 -10.15 -36.40
N LEU A 628 -0.97 -9.38 -37.34
CA LEU A 628 -1.69 -8.90 -38.53
C LEU A 628 -2.22 -10.06 -39.40
N CYS A 629 -1.38 -11.05 -39.70
CA CYS A 629 -1.79 -12.24 -40.45
C CYS A 629 -2.89 -13.05 -39.74
N ARG A 630 -2.89 -13.12 -38.40
CA ARG A 630 -3.95 -13.80 -37.63
C ARG A 630 -5.29 -13.07 -37.74
N LEU A 631 -5.27 -11.74 -37.76
CA LEU A 631 -6.48 -10.94 -37.94
C LEU A 631 -7.06 -11.03 -39.34
N MET A 632 -6.19 -10.99 -40.36
CA MET A 632 -6.63 -11.16 -41.74
C MET A 632 -7.31 -12.53 -41.95
N LYS A 633 -6.80 -13.59 -41.30
CA LYS A 633 -7.43 -14.92 -41.30
C LYS A 633 -8.81 -14.95 -40.63
N LEU A 634 -9.03 -14.15 -39.58
CA LEU A 634 -10.32 -14.04 -38.90
C LEU A 634 -11.36 -13.26 -39.72
N LYS A 635 -10.93 -12.29 -40.55
CA LYS A 635 -11.82 -11.57 -41.48
C LYS A 635 -12.15 -12.36 -42.75
N TYR A 636 -11.29 -13.29 -43.18
CA TYR A 636 -11.49 -14.16 -44.33
C TYR A 636 -11.95 -15.58 -43.93
N VAL A 637 -13.20 -15.72 -43.48
CA VAL A 637 -13.91 -17.01 -43.52
C VAL A 637 -14.87 -16.95 -44.71
N PRO A 638 -14.66 -17.70 -45.80
CA PRO A 638 -15.58 -17.68 -46.92
C PRO A 638 -16.90 -18.37 -46.52
N PRO A 639 -18.06 -17.81 -46.88
CA PRO A 639 -19.34 -18.45 -46.59
C PRO A 639 -19.51 -19.66 -47.52
N GLY A 640 -19.40 -20.85 -46.94
CA GLY A 640 -19.77 -22.12 -47.56
C GLY A 640 -18.62 -22.89 -48.20
N SER A 641 -18.21 -23.99 -47.56
CA SER A 641 -18.05 -25.30 -48.22
C SER A 641 -17.64 -26.36 -47.20
N ASP A 642 -18.47 -27.39 -47.11
CA ASP A 642 -18.10 -28.69 -46.57
C ASP A 642 -16.85 -29.24 -47.26
N GLY A 643 -15.95 -29.83 -46.47
CA GLY A 643 -15.05 -30.91 -46.88
C GLY A 643 -14.02 -30.59 -47.96
N LYS A 644 -12.83 -30.15 -47.53
CA LYS A 644 -11.52 -30.77 -47.83
C LYS A 644 -10.38 -29.84 -47.37
N SER A 645 -9.69 -30.27 -46.32
CA SER A 645 -8.40 -29.78 -45.88
C SER A 645 -7.29 -30.05 -46.92
N ASP A 646 -6.22 -29.26 -46.84
CA ASP A 646 -4.85 -29.53 -47.38
C ASP A 646 -4.41 -28.97 -48.75
N SER A 647 -4.71 -27.72 -49.10
CA SER A 647 -4.09 -27.07 -50.28
C SER A 647 -3.53 -25.64 -50.10
N ALA A 648 -3.93 -24.90 -49.06
CA ALA A 648 -3.59 -23.47 -48.97
C ALA A 648 -2.23 -23.12 -48.32
N ILE A 649 -1.31 -24.08 -48.13
CA ILE A 649 -0.01 -23.84 -47.46
C ILE A 649 1.12 -23.51 -48.47
N LEU A 650 0.93 -23.72 -49.78
CA LEU A 650 2.03 -23.61 -50.75
C LEU A 650 2.13 -22.28 -51.54
N GLN A 651 1.22 -21.31 -51.38
CA GLN A 651 1.24 -20.09 -52.20
C GLN A 651 1.78 -18.82 -51.52
N VAL A 652 2.02 -18.82 -50.20
CA VAL A 652 2.58 -17.63 -49.53
C VAL A 652 4.11 -17.54 -49.65
N ASN A 653 4.80 -18.66 -49.88
CA ASN A 653 6.26 -18.68 -50.12
C ASN A 653 6.68 -18.34 -51.56
N GLN A 654 5.74 -18.07 -52.47
CA GLN A 654 6.06 -17.77 -53.89
C GLN A 654 5.78 -16.32 -54.31
N ARG A 655 5.24 -15.46 -53.44
CA ARG A 655 5.03 -14.03 -53.73
C ARG A 655 6.21 -13.14 -53.33
N GLN A 656 7.43 -13.65 -53.53
CA GLN A 656 8.66 -12.86 -53.39
C GLN A 656 9.29 -12.51 -54.76
N LYS A 657 8.55 -12.71 -55.87
CA LYS A 657 8.96 -12.29 -57.23
C LYS A 657 7.74 -11.84 -58.04
N SER A 658 7.88 -10.71 -58.75
CA SER A 658 6.88 -10.02 -59.59
C SER A 658 5.87 -9.24 -58.74
N TRP A 659 5.57 -7.95 -58.98
CA TRP A 659 4.99 -7.40 -60.21
C TRP A 659 5.30 -5.90 -60.43
N ASP A 660 5.66 -5.56 -61.68
CA ASP A 660 5.58 -4.23 -62.28
C ASP A 660 4.16 -3.95 -62.84
N LEU A 661 3.65 -2.72 -62.60
CA LEU A 661 2.73 -1.90 -63.43
C LEU A 661 1.26 -2.37 -63.74
N PRO A 662 0.33 -1.45 -64.11
CA PRO A 662 -1.00 -1.34 -63.48
C PRO A 662 -2.21 -1.37 -64.45
N ASP A 663 -3.38 -0.98 -63.91
CA ASP A 663 -4.69 -0.64 -64.51
C ASP A 663 -5.74 -1.75 -64.78
N GLN A 664 -6.92 -1.63 -64.17
CA GLN A 664 -8.13 -1.04 -64.79
C GLN A 664 -9.37 -1.14 -63.89
N ALA A 665 -10.20 -0.09 -63.98
CA ALA A 665 -11.46 0.12 -63.27
C ALA A 665 -12.64 -0.75 -63.77
N THR A 666 -13.67 -0.94 -62.94
CA THR A 666 -15.09 -0.92 -63.37
C THR A 666 -16.07 -0.80 -62.20
N THR A 667 -17.16 -0.09 -62.48
CA THR A 667 -18.22 0.45 -61.61
C THR A 667 -19.51 -0.39 -61.61
N GLY A 668 -20.27 -0.42 -60.50
CA GLY A 668 -21.71 -0.81 -60.49
C GLY A 668 -22.35 -0.82 -59.08
N PRO A 669 -23.65 -0.49 -58.90
CA PRO A 669 -24.20 0.19 -57.71
C PRO A 669 -25.02 -0.72 -56.74
N PRO A 670 -25.51 -0.20 -55.58
CA PRO A 670 -25.84 -1.02 -54.41
C PRO A 670 -27.33 -1.35 -54.26
N THR A 671 -27.64 -2.47 -53.61
CA THR A 671 -28.97 -2.76 -53.07
C THR A 671 -28.90 -3.05 -51.56
N ARG A 672 -29.61 -2.20 -50.83
CA ARG A 672 -29.78 -2.20 -49.37
C ARG A 672 -30.82 -3.23 -48.95
N THR A 673 -30.46 -4.12 -48.03
CA THR A 673 -31.43 -4.79 -47.15
C THR A 673 -30.89 -4.76 -45.73
N GLN A 674 -31.46 -3.86 -44.92
CA GLN A 674 -31.30 -3.84 -43.47
C GLN A 674 -32.14 -4.97 -42.88
N LYS A 675 -31.52 -5.86 -42.10
CA LYS A 675 -32.05 -6.38 -40.83
C LYS A 675 -30.96 -7.15 -40.09
N THR A 676 -30.90 -6.91 -38.77
CA THR A 676 -30.04 -7.58 -37.75
C THR A 676 -28.53 -7.29 -37.80
N GLN A 677 -28.14 -6.09 -37.38
CA GLN A 677 -26.75 -5.74 -37.02
C GLN A 677 -26.79 -4.74 -35.85
N SER A 678 -26.76 -5.24 -34.62
CA SER A 678 -26.48 -4.37 -33.46
C SER A 678 -25.67 -5.04 -32.35
N GLN A 679 -25.20 -6.28 -32.55
CA GLN A 679 -24.28 -6.96 -31.62
C GLN A 679 -22.93 -7.35 -32.24
N PHE A 680 -22.74 -7.22 -33.56
CA PHE A 680 -21.48 -7.53 -34.24
C PHE A 680 -20.66 -6.29 -34.65
N ASN A 681 -21.22 -5.08 -34.60
CA ASN A 681 -20.54 -3.87 -35.13
C ASN A 681 -19.41 -3.35 -34.23
N CYS A 682 -19.52 -3.44 -32.90
CA CYS A 682 -18.44 -3.01 -31.99
C CYS A 682 -17.17 -3.86 -32.13
N GLN A 683 -17.29 -5.17 -32.44
CA GLN A 683 -16.12 -6.02 -32.67
C GLN A 683 -15.48 -5.75 -34.05
N ALA A 684 -16.27 -5.46 -35.08
CA ALA A 684 -15.76 -5.19 -36.42
C ALA A 684 -14.98 -3.87 -36.51
N GLU A 685 -15.49 -2.80 -35.88
CA GLU A 685 -14.77 -1.51 -35.77
C GLU A 685 -13.46 -1.69 -34.99
N SER A 686 -13.49 -2.37 -33.83
CA SER A 686 -12.27 -2.65 -33.05
C SER A 686 -11.23 -3.46 -33.84
N ALA A 687 -11.67 -4.38 -34.70
CA ALA A 687 -10.79 -5.19 -35.55
C ALA A 687 -10.25 -4.42 -36.76
N GLU A 688 -10.94 -3.39 -37.24
CA GLU A 688 -10.44 -2.46 -38.27
C GLU A 688 -9.42 -1.47 -37.70
N HIS A 689 -9.70 -0.93 -36.51
CA HIS A 689 -8.76 -0.08 -35.78
C HIS A 689 -7.48 -0.85 -35.42
N PHE A 690 -7.62 -2.13 -35.08
CA PHE A 690 -6.50 -3.03 -34.81
C PHE A 690 -5.66 -3.35 -36.05
N VAL A 691 -6.29 -3.54 -37.22
CA VAL A 691 -5.58 -3.77 -38.48
C VAL A 691 -4.81 -2.52 -38.91
N ASN A 692 -5.43 -1.34 -38.85
CA ASN A 692 -4.79 -0.09 -39.26
C ASN A 692 -3.58 0.28 -38.36
N CYS A 693 -3.69 0.05 -37.06
CA CYS A 693 -2.58 0.26 -36.11
C CYS A 693 -1.39 -0.67 -36.43
N LEU A 694 -1.66 -1.95 -36.72
CA LEU A 694 -0.63 -2.90 -37.10
C LEU A 694 -0.04 -2.60 -38.48
N GLU A 695 -0.83 -2.11 -39.44
CA GLU A 695 -0.35 -1.69 -40.76
C GLU A 695 0.64 -0.51 -40.64
N ALA A 696 0.30 0.53 -39.87
CA ALA A 696 1.20 1.65 -39.60
C ALA A 696 2.50 1.22 -38.90
N MET A 697 2.41 0.27 -37.96
CA MET A 697 3.59 -0.29 -37.29
C MET A 697 4.47 -1.13 -38.23
N VAL A 698 3.88 -1.86 -39.18
CA VAL A 698 4.63 -2.64 -40.19
C VAL A 698 5.33 -1.71 -41.19
N GLU A 699 4.66 -0.65 -41.65
CA GLU A 699 5.22 0.32 -42.59
C GLU A 699 6.44 1.05 -42.02
N MET A 700 6.45 1.35 -40.72
CA MET A 700 7.55 2.05 -40.03
C MET A 700 8.69 1.11 -39.56
N CYS A 701 8.43 -0.19 -39.40
CA CYS A 701 9.42 -1.16 -38.88
C CYS A 701 10.18 -1.95 -39.98
N MET A 702 9.85 -1.75 -41.26
CA MET A 702 10.52 -2.40 -42.38
C MET A 702 11.75 -1.58 -42.82
N PRO A 703 12.95 -2.18 -42.94
CA PRO A 703 14.08 -1.47 -43.54
C PRO A 703 13.76 -1.16 -45.01
N MET A 704 13.81 0.13 -45.38
CA MET A 704 13.82 0.51 -46.80
C MET A 704 15.08 -0.08 -47.44
N GLU A 705 14.93 -0.81 -48.54
CA GLU A 705 16.07 -1.26 -49.34
C GLU A 705 16.84 -0.03 -49.85
N GLU A 706 18.15 0.01 -49.61
CA GLU A 706 19.03 1.06 -50.11
C GLU A 706 19.00 1.11 -51.65
N GLY A 707 18.48 2.21 -52.19
CA GLY A 707 18.53 2.56 -53.61
C GLY A 707 18.72 4.07 -53.76
N ASP A 708 19.80 4.44 -54.44
CA ASP A 708 20.38 5.77 -54.67
C ASP A 708 19.46 7.02 -54.67
N THR A 709 19.78 7.96 -53.78
CA THR A 709 19.72 9.43 -53.82
C THR A 709 18.55 10.19 -54.48
N GLU A 710 17.84 10.98 -53.66
CA GLU A 710 17.85 12.46 -53.79
C GLU A 710 17.68 13.11 -52.39
N ILE A 711 18.61 14.00 -52.04
CA ILE A 711 18.72 14.66 -50.74
C ILE A 711 17.68 15.79 -50.66
N VAL A 712 16.70 15.66 -49.77
CA VAL A 712 15.96 16.82 -49.24
C VAL A 712 16.37 17.02 -47.79
N GLN A 713 17.13 18.09 -47.57
CA GLN A 713 17.78 18.46 -46.33
C GLN A 713 16.76 19.12 -45.37
N TYR A 714 16.46 18.47 -44.24
CA TYR A 714 15.92 19.15 -43.05
C TYR A 714 17.00 19.15 -41.95
N PRO A 715 17.21 20.26 -41.23
CA PRO A 715 18.35 20.41 -40.34
C PRO A 715 18.13 19.67 -39.02
N SER A 716 18.85 18.56 -38.83
CA SER A 716 19.02 17.88 -37.54
C SER A 716 20.23 18.45 -36.81
N MET A 717 20.02 18.99 -35.61
CA MET A 717 21.07 19.45 -34.67
C MET A 717 21.60 18.30 -33.80
N LEU A 718 21.92 17.15 -34.40
CA LEU A 718 22.61 16.06 -33.70
C LEU A 718 23.71 15.46 -34.61
N SER A 719 24.86 16.14 -34.65
CA SER A 719 26.13 15.49 -34.96
C SER A 719 27.30 16.23 -34.30
N VAL A 720 27.77 15.71 -33.16
CA VAL A 720 29.18 15.84 -32.77
C VAL A 720 29.63 14.51 -32.19
N SER A 721 30.03 13.61 -33.08
CA SER A 721 31.00 12.57 -32.77
C SER A 721 32.40 13.19 -32.82
N SER A 722 33.18 13.06 -31.74
CA SER A 722 34.63 13.16 -31.86
C SER A 722 35.31 12.06 -31.05
N ASN A 723 35.84 11.08 -31.81
CA ASN A 723 37.00 10.30 -31.41
C ASN A 723 38.13 11.27 -31.07
N MET A 724 38.72 11.17 -29.87
CA MET A 724 40.08 11.66 -29.64
C MET A 724 40.93 10.57 -29.02
N ASN A 725 41.91 10.16 -29.83
CA ASN A 725 42.97 9.23 -29.50
C ASN A 725 43.88 9.80 -28.42
N LEU A 726 44.37 8.86 -27.58
CA LEU A 726 45.49 9.01 -26.67
C LEU A 726 46.71 9.63 -27.36
N SER A 727 47.31 10.65 -26.74
CA SER A 727 48.77 10.82 -26.77
C SER A 727 49.29 11.49 -25.51
N SER A 728 50.39 10.91 -25.04
CA SER A 728 51.19 11.23 -23.86
C SER A 728 51.85 12.60 -23.94
N SER A 729 51.90 13.32 -22.82
CA SER A 729 53.07 14.13 -22.45
C SER A 729 53.16 14.33 -20.94
N LEU A 730 54.32 13.92 -20.43
CA LEU A 730 54.85 14.10 -19.09
C LEU A 730 54.95 15.57 -18.72
N SER A 731 54.60 15.90 -17.48
CA SER A 731 55.30 16.92 -16.67
C SER A 731 54.93 16.73 -15.20
N SER A 732 55.89 16.14 -14.50
CA SER A 732 56.07 16.08 -13.05
C SER A 732 55.91 17.43 -12.35
N LEU A 733 55.27 17.46 -11.18
CA LEU A 733 55.73 18.25 -10.03
C LEU A 733 55.32 17.57 -8.72
N ILE A 734 56.24 17.66 -7.76
CA ILE A 734 56.47 16.76 -6.64
C ILE A 734 55.83 17.29 -5.36
N LEU A 735 55.46 16.34 -4.49
CA LEU A 735 55.16 16.43 -3.06
C LEU A 735 55.89 17.54 -2.28
N GLY A 736 55.16 18.13 -1.32
CA GLY A 736 55.73 18.83 -0.18
C GLY A 736 54.74 18.86 1.00
N SER A 737 54.83 17.88 1.89
CA SER A 737 54.36 18.00 3.29
C SER A 737 55.29 18.96 4.05
N PRO A 738 54.79 19.66 5.08
CA PRO A 738 55.36 19.41 6.40
C PRO A 738 54.33 19.43 7.55
N THR A 739 54.37 18.36 8.33
CA THR A 739 54.42 18.27 9.81
C THR A 739 53.94 19.44 10.70
N ASP A 740 53.05 19.06 11.64
CA ASP A 740 52.98 19.41 13.07
C ASP A 740 53.69 20.67 13.59
N LYS A 741 52.92 21.58 14.20
CA LYS A 741 53.15 22.12 15.56
C LYS A 741 52.03 23.09 16.01
N GLY A 742 51.32 22.70 17.07
CA GLY A 742 51.16 23.51 18.29
C GLY A 742 50.27 24.76 18.31
N SER A 743 49.16 24.63 19.06
CA SER A 743 48.73 25.49 20.20
C SER A 743 48.13 26.91 19.98
N GLN A 744 47.13 27.18 20.85
CA GLN A 744 46.47 28.46 21.24
C GLN A 744 45.35 28.94 20.28
N CYS A 745 44.07 29.04 20.64
CA CYS A 745 43.36 29.63 21.80
C CYS A 745 43.46 31.16 21.87
N GLU A 746 42.47 31.85 21.28
CA GLU A 746 41.91 33.19 21.59
C GLU A 746 40.80 33.45 20.53
N GLN A 747 39.52 33.47 20.86
CA GLN A 747 38.69 34.54 21.44
C GLN A 747 38.68 35.88 20.66
N GLU A 748 37.45 36.26 20.27
CA GLU A 748 36.91 37.62 20.02
C GLU A 748 37.50 38.45 18.86
N SER A 749 36.66 38.80 17.88
CA SER A 749 35.85 40.04 17.91
C SER A 749 35.10 40.27 16.60
N ASP A 750 33.95 40.91 16.74
CA ASP A 750 33.07 41.50 15.73
C ASP A 750 33.80 42.31 14.63
N ASP A 751 33.25 42.32 13.40
CA ASP A 751 32.57 43.49 12.84
C ASP A 751 32.08 43.29 11.40
N GLN A 752 30.86 43.82 11.17
CA GLN A 752 30.06 44.04 9.93
C GLN A 752 29.09 42.96 9.45
#